data_AF-A0A4Q2SD56-F1
#
_entry.id   AF-A0A4Q2SD56-F1
#
_cell.length_a   1.000
_cell.length_b   1.000
_cell.length_c   1.000
_cell.angle_alpha   90.00
_cell.angle_beta   90.00
_cell.angle_gamma   90.00
#
_symmetry.space_group_name_H-M   'P 1'
#
loop_
_entity.id
_entity.type
_entity.pdbx_description
1 polymer ?
#
loop_
_entity_poly.entity_id
_entity_poly.type
_entity_poly.pdbx_seq_one_letter_code
_entity_poly.pdbx_strand_id
1 'polypeptide(L)'
;MSTVDSWISVCESLASIPSADDRRALVSALASLGLAEADREVLLAASAGRGDRAEVAGQLAAQAPRAAVLTYAAAPSWTDDEVDRATAAAQSVRAGAAIHDPADLSALPPDLASALVSDLLSAGDDGQLDLVVAATAPHRYPTAPMIAHAATLPVGARTRDRLVVAVAATPEILLLRGAAEVLARQRADARDLAAVLTDVGRARHGLAAAGPYRWWGPDGTGARSAGAERDESGPVWRSGSEEGGGLEDGGDGRRAYPRLDVVTGTSRPDVIVVDQPFEVTLGLQQRKDRALVATPAVTFPSGETVVLEVVLLHDPDSIEVTASPRATLTVGDDDPYPSVTLTCTARYGEDLGTHRRLGLQIARDGQVVAVAWRTIIAVDTPSQVDLAAPLPMRDTELVDLAPLLTEDAPDLLVSVCRGDTASSWIWSAFAVSPQVEVPDLPSSTTLEGDIAGFALETRRSIAFSADASADFLGLAGRARRIGRAIPPGIQEAVRAVATAPGRDRAPAVLLLTEELVVPWELACLEPRLVTPWGGDSPFLGAHVAVGRWPLTEHRPRPRPRTSVSVRTGAVLTADYTGVPGWGRLDHAVAEAAEVARLFDPPAVAVAPELWTVIDLFRGLPTPADVLHLALHGQYDAAGGQEGIVLLARSSATGSPVAQFLTPAEVENGALDHGPLVFLNACQVGSDERVLGDYAGFASTLLRIGATAVVAPLWNIRDDVASSVARRFYAATLGPDAVPVAEVVRALRATYTEQAVRAGDPELHATLVAYQVFGHPRLRLRPGGAPGPGATAPDGERVER
;
A
#
# COMPACT_ATOMS: atom_id res chain seq x y z
N MET A 1 -10.56 -7.46 2.27
CA MET A 1 -11.73 -8.33 2.04
C MET A 1 -12.74 -8.07 3.14
N SER A 2 -14.01 -8.02 2.80
CA SER A 2 -15.14 -7.87 3.71
C SER A 2 -15.59 -9.23 4.28
N THR A 3 -16.47 -9.23 5.28
CA THR A 3 -17.18 -10.45 5.73
C THR A 3 -18.00 -11.09 4.59
N VAL A 4 -18.46 -10.28 3.63
CA VAL A 4 -19.18 -10.72 2.42
C VAL A 4 -18.28 -11.60 1.55
N ASP A 5 -17.06 -11.16 1.25
CA ASP A 5 -16.12 -11.92 0.43
C ASP A 5 -15.76 -13.26 1.07
N SER A 6 -15.70 -13.32 2.41
CA SER A 6 -15.44 -14.55 3.14
C SER A 6 -16.61 -15.54 3.04
N TRP A 7 -17.85 -15.06 3.12
CA TRP A 7 -19.03 -15.91 2.90
C TRP A 7 -19.14 -16.41 1.45
N ILE A 8 -18.80 -15.57 0.47
CA ILE A 8 -18.69 -15.99 -0.95
C ILE A 8 -17.69 -17.15 -1.08
N SER A 9 -16.50 -17.01 -0.48
CA SER A 9 -15.47 -18.05 -0.51
C SER A 9 -15.90 -19.35 0.17
N VAL A 10 -16.65 -19.28 1.28
CA VAL A 10 -17.26 -20.46 1.92
C VAL A 10 -18.26 -21.14 0.98
N CYS A 11 -19.13 -20.37 0.31
CA CYS A 11 -20.12 -20.88 -0.64
C CYS A 11 -19.48 -21.57 -1.85
N GLU A 12 -18.44 -20.98 -2.43
CA GLU A 12 -17.67 -21.56 -3.54
C GLU A 12 -17.00 -22.88 -3.12
N SER A 13 -16.41 -22.88 -1.93
CA SER A 13 -15.76 -24.07 -1.37
C SER A 13 -16.75 -25.21 -1.12
N LEU A 14 -17.94 -24.90 -0.57
CA LEU A 14 -19.02 -25.87 -0.40
C LEU A 14 -19.53 -26.45 -1.73
N ALA A 15 -19.60 -25.63 -2.78
CA ALA A 15 -20.04 -26.07 -4.10
C ALA A 15 -19.05 -27.05 -4.75
N SER A 16 -17.77 -27.01 -4.36
CA SER A 16 -16.74 -27.95 -4.82
C SER A 16 -16.85 -29.35 -4.23
N ILE A 17 -17.64 -29.54 -3.17
CA ILE A 17 -17.75 -30.82 -2.46
C ILE A 17 -18.67 -31.75 -3.24
N PRO A 18 -18.25 -32.94 -3.70
CA PRO A 18 -19.06 -33.78 -4.60
C PRO A 18 -20.26 -34.45 -3.93
N SER A 19 -20.11 -34.86 -2.67
CA SER A 19 -21.11 -35.62 -1.91
C SER A 19 -22.24 -34.73 -1.40
N ALA A 20 -23.47 -35.07 -1.75
CA ALA A 20 -24.66 -34.30 -1.34
C ALA A 20 -24.93 -34.41 0.17
N ASP A 21 -24.61 -35.55 0.77
CA ASP A 21 -24.79 -35.75 2.21
C ASP A 21 -23.72 -35.02 3.02
N ASP A 22 -22.48 -34.98 2.52
CA ASP A 22 -21.39 -34.22 3.15
C ASP A 22 -21.61 -32.70 3.02
N ARG A 23 -22.06 -32.23 1.85
CA ARG A 23 -22.50 -30.83 1.68
C ARG A 23 -23.60 -30.48 2.68
N ARG A 24 -24.59 -31.35 2.87
CA ARG A 24 -25.69 -31.09 3.82
C ARG A 24 -25.20 -31.02 5.26
N ALA A 25 -24.29 -31.91 5.66
CA ALA A 25 -23.70 -31.90 7.00
C ALA A 25 -22.89 -30.63 7.26
N LEU A 26 -22.07 -30.21 6.30
CA LEU A 26 -21.22 -29.01 6.41
C LEU A 26 -22.02 -27.70 6.40
N VAL A 27 -23.06 -27.59 5.58
CA VAL A 27 -23.96 -26.43 5.60
C VAL A 27 -24.70 -26.33 6.94
N SER A 28 -25.16 -27.46 7.49
CA SER A 28 -25.77 -27.50 8.83
C SER A 28 -24.79 -27.03 9.92
N ALA A 29 -23.52 -27.44 9.83
CA ALA A 29 -22.48 -27.04 10.77
C ALA A 29 -22.15 -25.53 10.69
N LEU A 30 -21.98 -25.01 9.47
CA LEU A 30 -21.73 -23.58 9.23
C LEU A 30 -22.87 -22.70 9.74
N ALA A 31 -24.08 -23.25 9.80
CA ALA A 31 -25.20 -22.50 10.37
C ALA A 31 -25.06 -22.22 11.87
N SER A 32 -24.24 -23.01 12.58
CA SER A 32 -23.88 -22.75 13.96
C SER A 32 -22.96 -21.53 14.11
N LEU A 33 -22.42 -20.99 13.01
CA LEU A 33 -21.62 -19.76 12.99
C LEU A 33 -22.49 -18.49 12.87
N GLY A 34 -23.82 -18.61 12.99
CA GLY A 34 -24.75 -17.48 13.05
C GLY A 34 -25.77 -17.36 11.93
N LEU A 35 -26.02 -18.41 11.13
CA LEU A 35 -27.03 -18.38 10.07
C LEU A 35 -28.44 -18.69 10.61
N ALA A 36 -29.43 -17.91 10.20
CA ALA A 36 -30.84 -18.19 10.51
C ALA A 36 -31.33 -19.45 9.77
N GLU A 37 -32.37 -20.11 10.29
CA GLU A 37 -32.88 -21.38 9.70
C GLU A 37 -33.30 -21.22 8.23
N ALA A 38 -33.93 -20.08 7.88
CA ALA A 38 -34.35 -19.79 6.51
C ALA A 38 -33.17 -19.66 5.54
N ASP A 39 -32.04 -19.12 5.99
CA ASP A 39 -30.83 -18.91 5.21
C ASP A 39 -30.10 -20.23 4.90
N ARG A 40 -30.31 -21.26 5.74
CA ARG A 40 -29.73 -22.60 5.56
C ARG A 40 -30.28 -23.30 4.33
N GLU A 41 -31.60 -23.21 4.14
CA GLU A 41 -32.25 -23.84 2.99
C GLU A 41 -31.80 -23.18 1.67
N VAL A 42 -31.61 -21.87 1.68
CA VAL A 42 -31.11 -21.09 0.54
C VAL A 42 -29.65 -21.44 0.23
N LEU A 43 -28.79 -21.55 1.25
CA LEU A 43 -27.39 -21.96 1.10
C LEU A 43 -27.26 -23.42 0.60
N LEU A 44 -28.11 -24.33 1.07
CA LEU A 44 -28.20 -25.71 0.58
C LEU A 44 -28.62 -25.76 -0.89
N ALA A 45 -29.58 -24.93 -1.31
CA ALA A 45 -30.01 -24.87 -2.70
C ALA A 45 -28.89 -24.35 -3.62
N ALA A 46 -28.24 -23.24 -3.26
CA ALA A 46 -27.17 -22.62 -4.04
C ALA A 46 -25.93 -23.52 -4.17
N SER A 47 -25.51 -24.17 -3.07
CA SER A 47 -24.40 -25.14 -3.08
C SER A 47 -24.71 -26.40 -3.90
N ALA A 48 -25.98 -26.75 -4.08
CA ALA A 48 -26.43 -27.82 -4.98
C ALA A 48 -26.58 -27.37 -6.45
N GLY A 49 -26.20 -26.13 -6.78
CA GLY A 49 -26.30 -25.57 -8.15
C GLY A 49 -27.71 -25.10 -8.53
N ARG A 50 -28.59 -24.86 -7.55
CA ARG A 50 -29.93 -24.31 -7.75
C ARG A 50 -29.98 -22.88 -7.22
N GLY A 51 -30.04 -21.89 -8.12
CA GLY A 51 -30.03 -20.45 -7.78
C GLY A 51 -28.68 -19.76 -8.05
N ASP A 52 -28.67 -18.42 -8.00
CA ASP A 52 -27.45 -17.62 -8.16
C ASP A 52 -26.66 -17.61 -6.84
N ARG A 53 -25.41 -18.10 -6.90
CA ARG A 53 -24.53 -18.24 -5.73
C ARG A 53 -24.04 -16.89 -5.22
N ALA A 54 -23.84 -15.91 -6.11
CA ALA A 54 -23.40 -14.57 -5.73
C ALA A 54 -24.53 -13.82 -5.03
N GLU A 55 -25.76 -13.99 -5.52
CA GLU A 55 -26.97 -13.43 -4.91
C GLU A 55 -27.20 -13.99 -3.50
N VAL A 56 -27.11 -15.32 -3.35
CA VAL A 56 -27.27 -15.99 -2.05
C VAL A 56 -26.15 -15.59 -1.08
N ALA A 57 -24.89 -15.56 -1.53
CA ALA A 57 -23.79 -15.12 -0.68
C ALA A 57 -23.92 -13.64 -0.27
N GLY A 58 -24.42 -12.77 -1.15
CA GLY A 58 -24.74 -11.38 -0.85
C GLY A 58 -25.85 -11.23 0.20
N GLN A 59 -26.92 -12.02 0.08
CA GLN A 59 -28.01 -12.06 1.07
C GLN A 59 -27.54 -12.57 2.43
N LEU A 60 -26.75 -13.65 2.47
CA LEU A 60 -26.19 -14.21 3.70
C LEU A 60 -25.28 -13.20 4.40
N ALA A 61 -24.43 -12.50 3.65
CA ALA A 61 -23.53 -11.52 4.21
C ALA A 61 -24.25 -10.25 4.73
N ALA A 62 -25.39 -9.89 4.13
CA ALA A 62 -26.24 -8.80 4.61
C ALA A 62 -27.00 -9.18 5.90
N GLN A 63 -27.29 -10.47 6.12
CA GLN A 63 -28.07 -10.96 7.26
C GLN A 63 -27.24 -11.52 8.43
N ALA A 64 -26.00 -11.95 8.17
CA ALA A 64 -25.05 -12.47 9.17
C ALA A 64 -24.74 -11.57 10.39
N PRO A 65 -24.87 -10.22 10.38
CA PRO A 65 -24.43 -9.39 11.52
C PRO A 65 -25.19 -9.57 12.84
N ARG A 66 -26.20 -10.43 12.94
CA ARG A 66 -27.12 -10.46 14.10
C ARG A 66 -26.92 -11.60 15.10
N ALA A 67 -26.02 -12.56 14.86
CA ALA A 67 -25.86 -13.71 15.74
C ALA A 67 -24.37 -13.90 16.13
N ALA A 68 -23.99 -13.46 17.34
CA ALA A 68 -22.67 -13.66 17.97
C ALA A 68 -21.48 -12.81 17.47
N VAL A 69 -21.63 -11.48 17.51
CA VAL A 69 -20.48 -10.56 17.42
C VAL A 69 -19.60 -10.73 18.67
N LEU A 70 -18.41 -11.27 18.48
CA LEU A 70 -17.39 -11.38 19.52
C LEU A 70 -16.76 -10.01 19.76
N THR A 71 -16.79 -9.52 21.00
CA THR A 71 -16.06 -8.33 21.42
C THR A 71 -14.81 -8.73 22.19
N TYR A 72 -13.79 -7.88 22.22
CA TYR A 72 -12.55 -8.11 22.95
C TYR A 72 -12.40 -7.06 24.04
N ALA A 73 -11.90 -7.45 25.20
CA ALA A 73 -11.48 -6.48 26.20
C ALA A 73 -10.29 -5.65 25.64
N ALA A 74 -10.02 -4.48 26.22
CA ALA A 74 -8.84 -3.71 25.86
C ALA A 74 -7.60 -4.32 26.52
N ALA A 75 -6.64 -4.79 25.73
CA ALA A 75 -5.34 -5.24 26.23
C ALA A 75 -4.58 -4.07 26.88
N PRO A 76 -3.77 -4.31 27.93
CA PRO A 76 -2.91 -3.29 28.49
C PRO A 76 -1.87 -2.87 27.46
N SER A 77 -1.35 -1.65 27.59
CA SER A 77 -0.17 -1.23 26.85
C SER A 77 1.04 -1.98 27.43
N TRP A 78 1.58 -2.92 26.65
CA TRP A 78 2.79 -3.64 26.99
C TRP A 78 4.01 -2.75 26.81
N THR A 79 4.95 -2.85 27.75
CA THR A 79 6.28 -2.25 27.63
C THR A 79 7.14 -3.06 26.66
N ASP A 80 8.16 -2.43 26.07
CA ASP A 80 9.10 -3.12 25.17
C ASP A 80 9.75 -4.33 25.87
N ASP A 81 10.11 -4.20 27.15
CA ASP A 81 10.65 -5.29 27.96
C ASP A 81 9.69 -6.49 28.11
N GLU A 82 8.37 -6.24 28.18
CA GLU A 82 7.36 -7.30 28.25
C GLU A 82 7.21 -8.02 26.90
N VAL A 83 7.26 -7.27 25.81
CA VAL A 83 7.23 -7.82 24.44
C VAL A 83 8.48 -8.64 24.16
N ASP A 84 9.66 -8.17 24.58
CA ASP A 84 10.93 -8.88 24.42
C ASP A 84 10.96 -10.17 25.23
N ARG A 85 10.48 -10.16 26.48
CA ARG A 85 10.33 -11.38 27.28
C ARG A 85 9.39 -12.39 26.64
N ALA A 86 8.23 -11.93 26.15
CA ALA A 86 7.28 -12.81 25.46
C ALA A 86 7.87 -13.41 24.18
N THR A 87 8.63 -12.62 23.42
CA THR A 87 9.32 -13.07 22.22
C THR A 87 10.40 -14.11 22.55
N ALA A 88 11.20 -13.88 23.59
CA ALA A 88 12.21 -14.84 24.06
C ALA A 88 11.58 -16.14 24.58
N ALA A 89 10.44 -16.06 25.28
CA ALA A 89 9.68 -17.23 25.70
C ALA A 89 9.20 -18.03 24.47
N ALA A 90 8.60 -17.38 23.47
CA ALA A 90 8.18 -18.03 22.23
C ALA A 90 9.34 -18.69 21.47
N GLN A 91 10.52 -18.05 21.43
CA GLN A 91 11.73 -18.65 20.84
C GLN A 91 12.22 -19.88 21.61
N SER A 92 12.15 -19.84 22.94
CA SER A 92 12.52 -20.99 23.78
C SER A 92 11.60 -22.18 23.53
N VAL A 93 10.29 -21.93 23.38
CA VAL A 93 9.29 -22.94 23.01
C VAL A 93 9.63 -23.58 21.66
N ARG A 94 9.96 -22.77 20.65
CA ARG A 94 10.42 -23.28 19.33
C ARG A 94 11.68 -24.12 19.41
N ALA A 95 12.57 -23.80 20.35
CA ALA A 95 13.78 -24.59 20.61
C ALA A 95 13.51 -25.89 21.41
N GLY A 96 12.25 -26.18 21.73
CA GLY A 96 11.83 -27.38 22.45
C GLY A 96 11.71 -27.23 23.97
N ALA A 97 11.82 -26.01 24.50
CA ALA A 97 11.59 -25.76 25.92
C ALA A 97 10.10 -25.83 26.27
N ALA A 98 9.76 -26.31 27.47
CA ALA A 98 8.38 -26.31 27.96
C ALA A 98 7.94 -24.91 28.40
N ILE A 99 6.67 -24.57 28.15
CA ILE A 99 6.06 -23.35 28.68
C ILE A 99 5.86 -23.54 30.19
N HIS A 100 6.55 -22.72 30.98
CA HIS A 100 6.46 -22.76 32.44
C HIS A 100 5.31 -21.90 32.97
N ASP A 101 5.15 -20.69 32.44
CA ASP A 101 4.02 -19.81 32.72
C ASP A 101 3.42 -19.30 31.39
N PRO A 102 2.17 -19.66 31.05
CA PRO A 102 1.51 -19.14 29.85
C PRO A 102 1.39 -17.61 29.86
N ALA A 103 1.35 -16.95 31.04
CA ALA A 103 1.29 -15.50 31.14
C ALA A 103 2.49 -14.80 30.47
N ASP A 104 3.65 -15.48 30.37
CA ASP A 104 4.83 -14.97 29.68
C ASP A 104 4.57 -14.72 28.19
N LEU A 105 3.55 -15.34 27.61
CA LEU A 105 3.18 -15.16 26.20
C LEU A 105 2.09 -14.10 25.99
N SER A 106 1.53 -13.50 27.05
CA SER A 106 0.40 -12.56 26.95
C SER A 106 0.70 -11.29 26.14
N ALA A 107 1.96 -10.84 26.19
CA ALA A 107 2.47 -9.68 25.46
C ALA A 107 2.99 -10.03 24.05
N LEU A 108 2.91 -11.30 23.63
CA LEU A 108 3.43 -11.73 22.34
C LEU A 108 2.64 -11.07 21.18
N PRO A 109 3.30 -10.39 20.24
CA PRO A 109 2.65 -9.79 19.09
C PRO A 109 1.82 -10.83 18.30
N PRO A 110 0.63 -10.47 17.78
CA PRO A 110 -0.27 -11.43 17.11
C PRO A 110 0.37 -12.22 15.96
N ASP A 111 1.26 -11.58 15.18
CA ASP A 111 1.93 -12.26 14.06
C ASP A 111 2.92 -13.33 14.55
N LEU A 112 3.64 -13.06 15.64
CA LEU A 112 4.53 -14.03 16.28
C LEU A 112 3.74 -15.15 16.98
N ALA A 113 2.60 -14.83 17.58
CA ALA A 113 1.67 -15.83 18.12
C ALA A 113 1.16 -16.77 17.02
N SER A 114 0.75 -16.23 15.87
CA SER A 114 0.32 -17.02 14.71
C SER A 114 1.40 -17.96 14.19
N ALA A 115 2.63 -17.45 14.07
CA ALA A 115 3.77 -18.25 13.65
C ALA A 115 4.07 -19.37 14.66
N LEU A 116 4.06 -19.08 15.97
CA LEU A 116 4.27 -20.09 17.01
C LEU A 116 3.20 -21.18 16.99
N VAL A 117 1.92 -20.82 16.84
CA VAL A 117 0.83 -21.79 16.69
C VAL A 117 1.03 -22.67 15.44
N SER A 118 1.48 -22.09 14.32
CA SER A 118 1.76 -22.84 13.09
C SER A 118 2.92 -23.82 13.24
N ASP A 119 3.98 -23.42 13.97
CA ASP A 119 5.13 -24.27 14.26
C ASP A 119 4.71 -25.48 15.13
N LEU A 120 3.93 -25.24 16.18
CA LEU A 120 3.45 -26.29 17.09
C LEU A 120 2.47 -27.26 16.40
N LEU A 121 1.58 -26.75 15.54
CA LEU A 121 0.71 -27.58 14.69
C LEU A 121 1.55 -28.47 13.76
N SER A 122 2.62 -27.92 13.17
CA SER A 122 3.52 -28.68 12.27
C SER A 122 4.36 -29.71 13.03
N ALA A 123 4.75 -29.41 14.26
CA ALA A 123 5.49 -30.32 15.14
C ALA A 123 4.60 -31.40 15.77
N GLY A 124 3.28 -31.21 15.79
CA GLY A 124 2.33 -32.10 16.46
C GLY A 124 2.41 -32.05 17.99
N ASP A 125 2.86 -30.93 18.58
CA ASP A 125 2.97 -30.77 20.03
C ASP A 125 1.66 -30.24 20.63
N ASP A 126 0.70 -31.15 20.80
CA ASP A 126 -0.63 -30.88 21.35
C ASP A 126 -0.62 -30.32 22.77
N GLY A 127 0.44 -30.59 23.54
CA GLY A 127 0.57 -30.17 24.93
C GLY A 127 0.95 -28.69 25.03
N GLN A 128 1.92 -28.25 24.24
CA GLN A 128 2.30 -26.85 24.17
C GLN A 128 1.27 -26.03 23.40
N LEU A 129 0.65 -26.61 22.36
CA LEU A 129 -0.38 -25.95 21.57
C LEU A 129 -1.57 -25.49 22.42
N ASP A 130 -2.05 -26.31 23.37
CA ASP A 130 -3.09 -25.93 24.34
C ASP A 130 -2.71 -24.64 25.11
N LEU A 131 -1.48 -24.61 25.64
CA LEU A 131 -1.00 -23.49 26.47
C LEU A 131 -0.83 -22.21 25.65
N VAL A 132 -0.26 -22.30 24.46
CA VAL A 132 -0.05 -21.13 23.58
C VAL A 132 -1.37 -20.51 23.18
N VAL A 133 -2.32 -21.32 22.67
CA VAL A 133 -3.57 -20.76 22.14
C VAL A 133 -4.45 -20.12 23.22
N ALA A 134 -4.28 -20.53 24.48
CA ALA A 134 -4.96 -19.96 25.63
C ALA A 134 -4.37 -18.62 26.09
N ALA A 135 -3.09 -18.36 25.84
CA ALA A 135 -2.37 -17.21 26.39
C ALA A 135 -1.94 -16.16 25.37
N THR A 136 -2.16 -16.40 24.08
CA THR A 136 -1.80 -15.44 23.01
C THR A 136 -3.01 -14.80 22.34
N ALA A 137 -2.78 -13.68 21.66
CA ALA A 137 -3.84 -12.93 20.99
C ALA A 137 -4.41 -13.71 19.78
N PRO A 138 -5.74 -13.89 19.67
CA PRO A 138 -6.34 -14.68 18.60
C PRO A 138 -6.45 -13.94 17.25
N HIS A 139 -5.97 -12.70 17.17
CA HIS A 139 -6.21 -11.78 16.04
C HIS A 139 -5.55 -12.18 14.72
N ARG A 140 -4.64 -13.16 14.73
CA ARG A 140 -3.88 -13.60 13.54
C ARG A 140 -3.74 -15.12 13.44
N TYR A 141 -4.42 -15.89 14.29
CA TYR A 141 -4.26 -17.34 14.33
C TYR A 141 -4.50 -18.01 12.97
N PRO A 142 -3.76 -19.10 12.68
CA PRO A 142 -3.89 -19.84 11.43
C PRO A 142 -5.14 -20.75 11.51
N THR A 143 -6.32 -20.18 11.29
CA THR A 143 -7.61 -20.82 11.54
C THR A 143 -7.85 -22.10 10.71
N ALA A 144 -7.48 -22.13 9.44
CA ALA A 144 -7.64 -23.32 8.59
C ALA A 144 -6.86 -24.55 9.12
N PRO A 145 -5.54 -24.48 9.38
CA PRO A 145 -4.81 -25.62 9.94
C PRO A 145 -5.23 -25.95 11.37
N MET A 146 -5.66 -24.98 12.19
CA MET A 146 -6.23 -25.27 13.51
C MET A 146 -7.54 -26.08 13.43
N ILE A 147 -8.45 -25.71 12.51
CA ILE A 147 -9.70 -26.45 12.28
C ILE A 147 -9.39 -27.85 11.75
N ALA A 148 -8.47 -27.97 10.79
CA ALA A 148 -8.06 -29.26 10.24
C ALA A 148 -7.46 -30.17 11.32
N HIS A 149 -6.57 -29.63 12.16
CA HIS A 149 -5.94 -30.39 13.25
C HIS A 149 -6.96 -30.81 14.31
N ALA A 150 -7.86 -29.91 14.73
CA ALA A 150 -8.93 -30.22 15.66
C ALA A 150 -9.87 -31.33 15.15
N ALA A 151 -10.05 -31.45 13.82
CA ALA A 151 -10.84 -32.52 13.21
C ALA A 151 -10.15 -33.89 13.27
N THR A 152 -8.82 -33.94 13.44
CA THR A 152 -8.08 -35.20 13.61
C THR A 152 -8.07 -35.72 15.06
N LEU A 153 -8.43 -34.86 16.02
CA LEU A 153 -8.38 -35.19 17.44
C LEU A 153 -9.70 -35.83 17.92
N PRO A 154 -9.65 -36.77 18.88
CA PRO A 154 -10.86 -37.37 19.45
C PRO A 154 -11.79 -36.34 20.09
N VAL A 155 -13.11 -36.57 20.00
CA VAL A 155 -14.12 -35.78 20.71
C VAL A 155 -13.88 -35.90 22.23
N GLY A 156 -13.81 -34.76 22.92
CA GLY A 156 -13.49 -34.69 24.35
C GLY A 156 -11.99 -34.66 24.69
N ALA A 157 -11.10 -34.66 23.68
CA ALA A 157 -9.70 -34.36 23.90
C ALA A 157 -9.53 -32.89 24.31
N ARG A 158 -8.80 -32.65 25.41
CA ARG A 158 -8.60 -31.30 25.96
C ARG A 158 -8.02 -30.33 24.92
N THR A 159 -7.04 -30.75 24.14
CA THR A 159 -6.44 -29.94 23.07
C THR A 159 -7.46 -29.61 21.97
N ARG A 160 -8.35 -30.54 21.61
CA ARG A 160 -9.44 -30.28 20.65
C ARG A 160 -10.38 -29.18 21.17
N ASP A 161 -10.82 -29.30 22.42
CA ASP A 161 -11.74 -28.32 23.04
C ASP A 161 -11.09 -26.92 23.11
N ARG A 162 -9.78 -26.87 23.36
CA ARG A 162 -9.00 -25.64 23.39
C ARG A 162 -8.83 -25.01 22.03
N LEU A 163 -8.55 -25.80 21.00
CA LEU A 163 -8.52 -25.32 19.62
C LEU A 163 -9.88 -24.81 19.16
N VAL A 164 -10.96 -25.49 19.53
CA VAL A 164 -12.33 -25.04 19.26
C VAL A 164 -12.59 -23.66 19.86
N VAL A 165 -12.23 -23.45 21.13
CA VAL A 165 -12.39 -22.15 21.80
C VAL A 165 -11.48 -21.09 21.19
N ALA A 166 -10.22 -21.42 20.88
CA ALA A 166 -9.27 -20.50 20.28
C ALA A 166 -9.70 -20.05 18.88
N VAL A 167 -10.17 -20.97 18.04
CA VAL A 167 -10.74 -20.67 16.73
C VAL A 167 -12.01 -19.83 16.87
N ALA A 168 -12.89 -20.17 17.82
CA ALA A 168 -14.10 -19.40 18.09
C ALA A 168 -13.81 -17.97 18.56
N ALA A 169 -12.67 -17.76 19.24
CA ALA A 169 -12.21 -16.47 19.73
C ALA A 169 -11.53 -15.59 18.66
N THR A 170 -11.36 -16.09 17.42
CA THR A 170 -10.75 -15.30 16.33
C THR A 170 -11.75 -14.28 15.74
N PRO A 171 -11.24 -13.20 15.10
CA PRO A 171 -12.07 -12.31 14.30
C PRO A 171 -12.90 -13.09 13.27
N GLU A 172 -14.17 -12.69 13.08
CA GLU A 172 -15.12 -13.40 12.21
C GLU A 172 -14.57 -13.63 10.80
N ILE A 173 -13.88 -12.62 10.26
CA ILE A 173 -13.26 -12.71 8.94
C ILE A 173 -12.21 -13.83 8.85
N LEU A 174 -11.42 -14.06 9.90
CA LEU A 174 -10.40 -15.12 9.92
C LEU A 174 -11.04 -16.49 10.11
N LEU A 175 -12.09 -16.58 10.92
CA LEU A 175 -12.88 -17.80 11.09
C LEU A 175 -13.48 -18.25 9.75
N LEU A 176 -14.17 -17.34 9.05
CA LEU A 176 -14.83 -17.66 7.78
C LEU A 176 -13.83 -18.00 6.67
N ARG A 177 -12.70 -17.28 6.59
CA ARG A 177 -11.62 -17.62 5.65
C ARG A 177 -11.02 -18.99 5.95
N GLY A 178 -10.74 -19.27 7.23
CA GLY A 178 -10.22 -20.56 7.65
C GLY A 178 -11.16 -21.71 7.31
N ALA A 179 -12.47 -21.50 7.52
CA ALA A 179 -13.51 -22.44 7.14
C ALA A 179 -13.55 -22.65 5.62
N ALA A 180 -13.54 -21.59 4.80
CA ALA A 180 -13.50 -21.72 3.34
C ALA A 180 -12.26 -22.50 2.86
N GLU A 181 -11.09 -22.15 3.40
CA GLU A 181 -9.81 -22.74 3.02
C GLU A 181 -9.70 -24.22 3.38
N VAL A 182 -10.19 -24.64 4.57
CA VAL A 182 -10.20 -26.05 4.95
C VAL A 182 -11.22 -26.86 4.14
N LEU A 183 -12.36 -26.26 3.78
CA LEU A 183 -13.37 -26.86 2.90
C LEU A 183 -12.81 -27.07 1.48
N ALA A 184 -12.08 -26.09 0.94
CA ALA A 184 -11.50 -26.15 -0.41
C ALA A 184 -10.39 -27.21 -0.54
N ARG A 185 -9.60 -27.44 0.51
CA ARG A 185 -8.44 -28.34 0.46
C ARG A 185 -8.77 -29.83 0.65
N GLN A 186 -9.99 -30.18 1.05
CA GLN A 186 -10.51 -31.56 1.20
C GLN A 186 -9.56 -32.54 1.94
N ARG A 187 -8.83 -32.08 2.97
CA ARG A 187 -7.84 -32.92 3.70
C ARG A 187 -8.40 -33.72 4.89
N ALA A 188 -9.61 -33.42 5.35
CA ALA A 188 -10.25 -34.03 6.52
C ALA A 188 -11.63 -34.62 6.18
N ASP A 189 -12.10 -35.59 6.95
CA ASP A 189 -13.44 -36.18 6.79
C ASP A 189 -14.52 -35.10 7.01
N ALA A 190 -15.51 -35.03 6.11
CA ALA A 190 -16.53 -34.00 6.14
C ALA A 190 -17.38 -34.03 7.42
N ARG A 191 -17.54 -35.21 8.05
CA ARG A 191 -18.27 -35.35 9.32
C ARG A 191 -17.49 -34.81 10.49
N ASP A 192 -16.18 -35.08 10.54
CA ASP A 192 -15.30 -34.57 11.60
C ASP A 192 -15.15 -33.06 11.49
N LEU A 193 -15.03 -32.54 10.26
CA LEU A 193 -15.02 -31.11 9.99
C LEU A 193 -16.36 -30.44 10.38
N ALA A 194 -17.49 -31.06 10.04
CA ALA A 194 -18.80 -30.58 10.45
C ALA A 194 -18.96 -30.56 11.98
N ALA A 195 -18.44 -31.57 12.68
CA ALA A 195 -18.46 -31.62 14.14
C ALA A 195 -17.64 -30.47 14.76
N VAL A 196 -16.43 -30.22 14.26
CA VAL A 196 -15.58 -29.11 14.74
C VAL A 196 -16.22 -27.75 14.48
N LEU A 197 -16.73 -27.50 13.27
CA LEU A 197 -17.38 -26.22 12.93
C LEU A 197 -18.64 -25.97 13.77
N THR A 198 -19.41 -27.03 14.07
CA THR A 198 -20.56 -26.96 14.98
C THR A 198 -20.12 -26.57 16.40
N ASP A 199 -19.06 -27.20 16.91
CA ASP A 199 -18.53 -26.91 18.24
C ASP A 199 -17.93 -25.49 18.32
N VAL A 200 -17.25 -25.03 17.27
CA VAL A 200 -16.73 -23.66 17.14
C VAL A 200 -17.87 -22.65 17.17
N GLY A 201 -18.94 -22.89 16.42
CA GLY A 201 -20.14 -22.04 16.45
C GLY A 201 -20.75 -21.94 17.85
N ARG A 202 -20.94 -23.08 18.52
CA ARG A 202 -21.45 -23.12 19.89
C ARG A 202 -20.54 -22.36 20.87
N ALA A 203 -19.23 -22.57 20.77
CA ALA A 203 -18.25 -21.88 21.60
C ALA A 203 -18.28 -20.37 21.37
N ARG A 204 -18.35 -19.93 20.10
CA ARG A 204 -18.42 -18.52 19.72
C ARG A 204 -19.66 -17.83 20.28
N HIS A 205 -20.81 -18.48 20.19
CA HIS A 205 -22.05 -18.00 20.82
C HIS A 205 -21.89 -17.86 22.34
N GLY A 206 -21.26 -18.84 23.00
CA GLY A 206 -20.96 -18.80 24.43
C GLY A 206 -20.02 -17.64 24.81
N LEU A 207 -18.96 -17.42 24.03
CA LEU A 207 -18.01 -16.32 24.25
C LEU A 207 -18.68 -14.96 24.05
N ALA A 208 -19.46 -14.78 22.98
CA ALA A 208 -20.17 -13.53 22.72
C ALA A 208 -21.20 -13.20 23.84
N ALA A 209 -21.83 -14.22 24.44
CA ALA A 209 -22.75 -14.04 25.56
C ALA A 209 -22.04 -13.76 26.90
N ALA A 210 -20.77 -14.11 27.05
CA ALA A 210 -20.00 -13.97 28.29
C ALA A 210 -19.39 -12.57 28.48
N GLY A 211 -19.49 -11.68 27.48
CA GLY A 211 -18.87 -10.36 27.49
C GLY A 211 -17.55 -10.31 26.70
N PRO A 212 -16.78 -9.21 26.82
CA PRO A 212 -15.56 -9.02 26.04
C PRO A 212 -14.52 -10.12 26.31
N TYR A 213 -14.10 -10.82 25.25
CA TYR A 213 -13.10 -11.87 25.32
C TYR A 213 -11.73 -11.30 25.73
N ARG A 214 -11.06 -12.02 26.63
CA ARG A 214 -9.78 -11.63 27.22
C ARG A 214 -8.81 -12.81 27.15
N TRP A 215 -7.65 -12.60 26.54
CA TRP A 215 -6.58 -13.62 26.42
C TRP A 215 -5.42 -13.40 27.41
N TRP A 216 -5.38 -12.26 28.12
CA TRP A 216 -4.32 -11.89 29.07
C TRP A 216 -4.84 -11.85 30.51
N GLY A 217 -3.97 -12.12 31.50
CA GLY A 217 -4.30 -12.03 32.93
C GLY A 217 -4.70 -13.38 33.58
N PRO A 218 -4.93 -13.39 34.90
CA PRO A 218 -4.99 -14.64 35.70
C PRO A 218 -6.18 -15.56 35.34
N ASP A 219 -7.22 -15.03 34.69
CA ASP A 219 -8.40 -15.78 34.25
C ASP A 219 -8.30 -16.30 32.81
N GLY A 220 -7.12 -16.18 32.16
CA GLY A 220 -6.86 -16.53 30.75
C GLY A 220 -7.03 -18.00 30.36
N THR A 221 -7.57 -18.85 31.23
CA THR A 221 -7.94 -20.22 30.89
C THR A 221 -9.47 -20.33 30.85
N GLY A 222 -10.08 -19.97 29.72
CA GLY A 222 -11.53 -19.98 29.57
C GLY A 222 -12.19 -21.30 30.06
N ALA A 223 -12.95 -21.22 31.17
CA ALA A 223 -14.15 -22.00 31.52
C ALA A 223 -14.74 -21.62 32.91
N ARG A 224 -16.03 -21.20 32.91
CA ARG A 224 -17.08 -21.19 33.98
C ARG A 224 -17.31 -20.00 34.95
N SER A 225 -18.38 -19.26 34.62
CA SER A 225 -19.58 -18.79 35.38
C SER A 225 -19.57 -18.39 36.88
N ALA A 226 -20.08 -17.17 37.09
CA ALA A 226 -21.05 -16.69 38.10
C ALA A 226 -20.67 -16.66 39.60
N GLY A 227 -20.58 -15.44 40.14
CA GLY A 227 -20.60 -15.17 41.59
C GLY A 227 -20.42 -13.66 41.84
N ALA A 228 -21.31 -13.09 42.64
CA ALA A 228 -21.38 -11.67 42.99
C ALA A 228 -20.14 -11.17 43.74
N GLU A 229 -19.82 -9.87 43.63
CA GLU A 229 -19.85 -8.92 44.76
C GLU A 229 -19.51 -7.48 44.34
N ARG A 230 -20.06 -6.54 45.11
CA ARG A 230 -19.92 -5.08 45.02
C ARG A 230 -18.64 -4.62 45.73
N ASP A 231 -18.04 -3.54 45.24
CA ASP A 231 -17.59 -2.36 46.02
C ASP A 231 -17.02 -1.33 45.03
N GLU A 232 -17.60 -0.14 44.87
CA GLU A 232 -17.40 1.06 45.72
C GLU A 232 -15.93 1.41 45.99
N SER A 233 -15.35 2.25 45.12
CA SER A 233 -14.56 3.44 45.52
C SER A 233 -13.93 4.08 44.28
N GLY A 234 -14.39 5.29 43.95
CA GLY A 234 -13.69 6.14 42.98
C GLY A 234 -12.45 6.79 43.59
N PRO A 235 -11.58 7.37 42.75
CA PRO A 235 -10.80 8.53 43.17
C PRO A 235 -11.05 9.72 42.23
N VAL A 236 -11.72 10.71 42.81
CA VAL A 236 -11.44 12.15 42.76
C VAL A 236 -10.26 12.57 41.86
N TRP A 237 -10.60 13.25 40.76
CA TRP A 237 -9.67 14.08 40.00
C TRP A 237 -9.23 15.26 40.87
N ARG A 238 -7.93 15.32 41.20
CA ARG A 238 -7.30 16.54 41.74
C ARG A 238 -6.85 17.41 40.57
N SER A 239 -7.38 18.61 40.53
CA SER A 239 -6.91 19.72 39.71
C SER A 239 -5.48 20.10 40.09
N GLY A 240 -4.58 20.05 39.11
CA GLY A 240 -3.22 20.61 39.18
C GLY A 240 -3.01 21.51 37.97
N SER A 241 -3.22 22.80 38.17
CA SER A 241 -2.69 23.87 37.35
C SER A 241 -1.19 24.02 37.60
N GLU A 242 -0.37 24.05 36.56
CA GLU A 242 0.92 24.77 36.50
C GLU A 242 1.44 24.65 35.05
N GLU A 243 1.41 25.77 34.32
CA GLU A 243 2.60 26.50 33.86
C GLU A 243 3.24 25.85 32.61
N GLY A 244 3.11 26.41 31.41
CA GLY A 244 3.59 27.75 31.08
C GLY A 244 5.06 27.71 30.65
N GLY A 245 5.41 26.84 29.70
CA GLY A 245 6.74 26.77 29.09
C GLY A 245 6.67 27.16 27.62
N GLY A 246 6.91 28.45 27.33
CA GLY A 246 7.14 28.93 25.98
C GLY A 246 8.45 28.37 25.45
N LEU A 247 8.39 27.69 24.32
CA LEU A 247 9.56 27.39 23.51
C LEU A 247 9.78 28.60 22.61
N GLU A 248 10.89 29.29 22.85
CA GLU A 248 11.39 30.40 22.04
C GLU A 248 11.63 29.91 20.61
N ASP A 249 10.92 30.54 19.66
CA ASP A 249 10.94 30.25 18.23
C ASP A 249 12.14 30.99 17.60
N GLY A 250 13.24 30.27 17.42
CA GLY A 250 14.42 30.72 16.69
C GLY A 250 14.34 30.35 15.21
N GLY A 251 13.42 30.96 14.46
CA GLY A 251 13.32 30.83 13.01
C GLY A 251 12.24 31.76 12.45
N ASP A 252 12.57 32.60 11.47
CA ASP A 252 11.78 33.73 10.96
C ASP A 252 10.52 33.34 10.14
N GLY A 253 9.82 32.26 10.51
CA GLY A 253 8.72 31.69 9.74
C GLY A 253 7.58 31.13 10.60
N ARG A 254 6.35 31.41 10.20
CA ARG A 254 5.12 30.94 10.85
C ARG A 254 4.77 29.54 10.38
N ARG A 255 4.59 28.62 11.34
CA ARG A 255 4.09 27.26 11.07
C ARG A 255 2.56 27.23 11.04
N ALA A 256 2.01 26.51 10.07
CA ALA A 256 0.59 26.24 9.94
C ALA A 256 0.32 24.81 9.50
N TYR A 257 -0.82 24.27 9.90
CA TYR A 257 -1.30 22.93 9.54
C TYR A 257 -2.52 23.03 8.62
N PRO A 258 -2.77 22.03 7.76
CA PRO A 258 -4.00 21.96 6.99
C PRO A 258 -5.23 21.94 7.88
N ARG A 259 -6.26 22.71 7.51
CA ARG A 259 -7.57 22.74 8.17
C ARG A 259 -8.61 22.16 7.23
N LEU A 260 -9.23 21.05 7.63
CA LEU A 260 -10.34 20.41 6.93
C LEU A 260 -11.39 20.03 7.97
N ASP A 261 -12.29 20.96 8.27
CA ASP A 261 -13.34 20.77 9.28
C ASP A 261 -14.66 20.47 8.60
N VAL A 262 -15.49 19.63 9.23
CA VAL A 262 -16.83 19.30 8.75
C VAL A 262 -17.82 19.64 9.85
N VAL A 263 -18.81 20.48 9.54
CA VAL A 263 -19.93 20.79 10.41
C VAL A 263 -21.15 20.06 9.86
N THR A 264 -21.49 18.95 10.50
CA THR A 264 -22.49 18.01 9.99
C THR A 264 -23.94 18.43 10.25
N GLY A 265 -24.16 19.32 11.23
CA GLY A 265 -25.51 19.68 11.69
C GLY A 265 -26.25 18.57 12.44
N THR A 266 -25.57 17.47 12.78
CA THR A 266 -26.17 16.32 13.49
C THR A 266 -25.69 16.24 14.95
N SER A 267 -26.23 15.30 15.74
CA SER A 267 -25.73 15.00 17.10
C SER A 267 -24.29 14.50 17.11
N ARG A 268 -23.75 14.08 15.94
CA ARG A 268 -22.41 13.55 15.78
C ARG A 268 -21.57 14.34 14.77
N PRO A 269 -20.37 14.81 15.16
CA PRO A 269 -19.54 15.66 14.30
C PRO A 269 -18.89 14.92 13.12
N ASP A 270 -19.01 13.59 13.05
CA ASP A 270 -18.44 12.73 12.01
C ASP A 270 -19.50 12.09 11.11
N VAL A 271 -20.79 12.32 11.37
CA VAL A 271 -21.92 11.72 10.63
C VAL A 271 -22.77 12.80 9.98
N ILE A 272 -22.93 12.69 8.66
CA ILE A 272 -23.84 13.49 7.84
C ILE A 272 -25.04 12.64 7.40
N VAL A 273 -26.13 13.30 7.03
CA VAL A 273 -27.31 12.66 6.45
C VAL A 273 -27.32 12.92 4.94
N VAL A 274 -27.53 11.87 4.15
CA VAL A 274 -27.64 11.96 2.69
C VAL A 274 -28.75 12.94 2.29
N ASP A 275 -28.53 13.67 1.20
CA ASP A 275 -29.40 14.72 0.67
C ASP A 275 -29.66 15.91 1.61
N GLN A 276 -28.93 16.00 2.73
CA GLN A 276 -28.94 17.17 3.62
C GLN A 276 -27.64 17.98 3.47
N PRO A 277 -27.74 19.32 3.48
CA PRO A 277 -26.57 20.17 3.39
C PRO A 277 -25.73 20.09 4.68
N PHE A 278 -24.41 20.10 4.52
CA PHE A 278 -23.42 20.22 5.58
C PHE A 278 -22.31 21.17 5.14
N GLU A 279 -21.55 21.71 6.08
CA GLU A 279 -20.51 22.70 5.78
C GLU A 279 -19.11 22.10 5.90
N VAL A 280 -18.25 22.42 4.95
CA VAL A 280 -16.83 22.01 4.94
C VAL A 280 -15.95 23.24 4.94
N THR A 281 -15.07 23.36 5.94
CA THR A 281 -14.13 24.48 6.04
C THR A 281 -12.71 24.05 5.67
N LEU A 282 -12.14 24.75 4.69
CA LEU A 282 -10.81 24.51 4.13
C LEU A 282 -9.88 25.66 4.49
N GLY A 283 -8.63 25.37 4.82
CA GLY A 283 -7.61 26.41 4.95
C GLY A 283 -6.44 26.00 5.82
N LEU A 284 -6.01 26.92 6.68
CA LEU A 284 -4.91 26.73 7.61
C LEU A 284 -5.38 26.80 9.06
N GLN A 285 -4.63 26.17 9.96
CA GLN A 285 -4.84 26.24 11.41
C GLN A 285 -3.52 26.18 12.17
N GLN A 286 -3.52 26.70 13.40
CA GLN A 286 -2.33 26.78 14.24
C GLN A 286 -1.86 25.41 14.77
N ARG A 287 -2.78 24.47 14.98
CA ARG A 287 -2.51 23.19 15.64
C ARG A 287 -2.84 22.02 14.73
N LYS A 288 -2.07 20.94 14.83
CA LYS A 288 -2.37 19.68 14.15
C LYS A 288 -3.70 19.12 14.65
N ASP A 289 -4.62 18.82 13.73
CA ASP A 289 -5.78 17.98 14.01
C ASP A 289 -5.38 16.50 13.88
N ARG A 290 -5.48 15.75 14.98
CA ARG A 290 -5.12 14.32 15.03
C ARG A 290 -6.18 13.41 14.40
N ALA A 291 -7.34 13.94 14.02
CA ALA A 291 -8.34 13.22 13.24
C ALA A 291 -8.07 13.29 11.73
N LEU A 292 -7.14 14.16 11.29
CA LEU A 292 -6.74 14.25 9.90
C LEU A 292 -5.55 13.35 9.59
N VAL A 293 -5.62 12.69 8.45
CA VAL A 293 -4.45 12.12 7.80
C VAL A 293 -3.87 13.22 6.92
N ALA A 294 -2.77 13.84 7.33
CA ALA A 294 -2.28 15.07 6.70
C ALA A 294 -0.75 15.12 6.57
N THR A 295 -0.27 15.93 5.64
CA THR A 295 1.15 16.30 5.54
C THR A 295 1.61 17.06 6.80
N PRO A 296 2.92 17.14 7.06
CA PRO A 296 3.46 17.95 8.15
C PRO A 296 3.11 19.44 8.04
N ALA A 297 3.49 20.21 9.07
CA ALA A 297 3.29 21.66 9.08
C ALA A 297 4.01 22.33 7.89
N VAL A 298 3.33 23.27 7.25
CA VAL A 298 3.90 24.16 6.24
C VAL A 298 4.44 25.40 6.94
N THR A 299 5.60 25.89 6.50
CA THR A 299 6.21 27.12 7.02
C THR A 299 6.02 28.26 6.02
N PHE A 300 5.55 29.40 6.50
CA PHE A 300 5.36 30.62 5.72
C PHE A 300 6.29 31.72 6.25
N PRO A 301 6.89 32.54 5.39
CA PRO A 301 7.70 33.68 5.82
C PRO A 301 6.86 34.68 6.62
N SER A 302 7.42 35.21 7.70
CA SER A 302 6.82 36.33 8.45
C SER A 302 6.99 37.64 7.67
N GLY A 303 6.03 38.57 7.75
CA GLY A 303 6.14 39.86 7.04
C GLY A 303 5.80 39.85 5.54
N GLU A 304 5.52 38.68 4.96
CA GLU A 304 5.13 38.53 3.56
C GLU A 304 3.67 38.11 3.41
N THR A 305 3.04 38.54 2.31
CA THR A 305 1.73 38.04 1.91
C THR A 305 1.90 36.90 0.92
N VAL A 306 1.36 35.73 1.27
CA VAL A 306 1.40 34.53 0.42
C VAL A 306 0.00 34.19 -0.04
N VAL A 307 -0.19 34.09 -1.36
CA VAL A 307 -1.45 33.63 -1.95
C VAL A 307 -1.42 32.11 -2.06
N LEU A 308 -2.45 31.47 -1.52
CA LEU A 308 -2.65 30.04 -1.57
C LEU A 308 -3.88 29.70 -2.39
N GLU A 309 -3.79 28.60 -3.10
CA GLU A 309 -4.94 27.93 -3.69
C GLU A 309 -5.31 26.74 -2.82
N VAL A 310 -6.59 26.60 -2.50
CA VAL A 310 -7.12 25.45 -1.77
C VAL A 310 -8.17 24.74 -2.60
N VAL A 311 -8.12 23.41 -2.63
CA VAL A 311 -9.04 22.58 -3.41
C VAL A 311 -9.65 21.52 -2.49
N LEU A 312 -10.99 21.48 -2.44
CA LEU A 312 -11.76 20.39 -1.86
C LEU A 312 -11.73 19.20 -2.80
N LEU A 313 -10.90 18.22 -2.49
CA LEU A 313 -10.96 16.92 -3.14
C LEU A 313 -12.18 16.15 -2.61
N HIS A 314 -13.03 15.74 -3.53
CA HIS A 314 -14.21 14.94 -3.26
C HIS A 314 -14.51 14.10 -4.51
N ASP A 315 -15.23 13.01 -4.34
CA ASP A 315 -15.80 12.28 -5.45
C ASP A 315 -17.07 13.03 -5.91
N PRO A 316 -17.11 13.66 -7.09
CA PRO A 316 -18.27 14.43 -7.57
C PRO A 316 -19.53 13.57 -7.78
N ASP A 317 -19.37 12.25 -7.95
CA ASP A 317 -20.49 11.32 -7.99
C ASP A 317 -21.03 11.01 -6.59
N SER A 318 -20.26 11.33 -5.54
CA SER A 318 -20.63 11.10 -4.15
C SER A 318 -21.00 12.35 -3.35
N ILE A 319 -20.39 13.49 -3.63
CA ILE A 319 -20.57 14.74 -2.91
C ILE A 319 -20.83 15.86 -3.92
N GLU A 320 -21.93 16.58 -3.74
CA GLU A 320 -22.19 17.82 -4.45
C GLU A 320 -21.60 19.00 -3.68
N VAL A 321 -20.99 19.95 -4.39
CA VAL A 321 -20.50 21.21 -3.81
C VAL A 321 -21.25 22.37 -4.49
N THR A 322 -21.84 23.27 -3.69
CA THR A 322 -22.71 24.34 -4.21
C THR A 322 -21.94 25.43 -4.96
N ALA A 323 -20.65 25.58 -4.69
CA ALA A 323 -19.75 26.55 -5.33
C ALA A 323 -18.54 25.83 -5.96
N SER A 324 -17.60 26.59 -6.54
CA SER A 324 -16.34 26.00 -6.99
C SER A 324 -15.64 25.29 -5.82
N PRO A 325 -15.16 24.05 -6.01
CA PRO A 325 -14.38 23.34 -5.00
C PRO A 325 -12.99 23.96 -4.81
N ARG A 326 -12.61 24.93 -5.64
CA ARG A 326 -11.34 25.65 -5.63
C ARG A 326 -11.54 27.07 -5.11
N ALA A 327 -10.66 27.52 -4.24
CA ALA A 327 -10.68 28.86 -3.67
C ALA A 327 -9.27 29.41 -3.47
N THR A 328 -9.17 30.74 -3.41
CA THR A 328 -7.92 31.43 -3.12
C THR A 328 -7.96 32.01 -1.72
N LEU A 329 -6.91 31.75 -0.94
CA LEU A 329 -6.71 32.30 0.40
C LEU A 329 -5.47 33.20 0.40
N THR A 330 -5.51 34.27 1.19
CA THR A 330 -4.37 35.17 1.36
C THR A 330 -3.85 35.04 2.78
N VAL A 331 -2.65 34.50 2.93
CA VAL A 331 -1.95 34.40 4.21
C VAL A 331 -1.13 35.66 4.40
N GLY A 332 -1.26 36.30 5.55
CA GLY A 332 -0.47 37.47 5.93
C GLY A 332 -0.35 37.59 7.44
N ASP A 333 0.27 38.66 7.93
CA ASP A 333 0.42 38.83 9.38
C ASP A 333 -0.90 39.06 10.11
N ASP A 334 -1.85 39.75 9.46
CA ASP A 334 -3.18 40.04 10.00
C ASP A 334 -4.12 38.82 10.00
N ASP A 335 -3.98 37.93 9.01
CA ASP A 335 -4.70 36.67 8.91
C ASP A 335 -3.72 35.50 8.69
N PRO A 336 -3.12 34.97 9.77
CA PRO A 336 -2.15 33.88 9.71
C PRO A 336 -2.72 32.54 9.25
N TYR A 337 -4.03 32.34 9.44
CA TYR A 337 -4.67 31.04 9.30
C TYR A 337 -5.99 31.19 8.54
N PRO A 338 -5.96 31.72 7.30
CA PRO A 338 -7.17 31.97 6.54
C PRO A 338 -7.90 30.67 6.24
N SER A 339 -9.22 30.78 6.08
CA SER A 339 -10.07 29.65 5.70
C SER A 339 -11.29 30.10 4.90
N VAL A 340 -11.85 29.18 4.12
CA VAL A 340 -13.10 29.33 3.38
C VAL A 340 -14.03 28.18 3.72
N THR A 341 -15.33 28.44 3.76
CA THR A 341 -16.36 27.43 4.01
C THR A 341 -17.17 27.20 2.75
N LEU A 342 -17.40 25.93 2.42
CA LEU A 342 -18.19 25.47 1.29
C LEU A 342 -19.36 24.64 1.80
N THR A 343 -20.54 24.87 1.22
CA THR A 343 -21.72 24.02 1.44
C THR A 343 -21.65 22.80 0.53
N CYS A 344 -21.82 21.62 1.13
CA CYS A 344 -21.80 20.33 0.45
C CYS A 344 -23.07 19.53 0.75
N THR A 345 -23.42 18.62 -0.15
CA THR A 345 -24.52 17.66 0.04
C THR A 345 -24.03 16.28 -0.38
N ALA A 346 -24.18 15.28 0.49
CA ALA A 346 -23.85 13.90 0.11
C ALA A 346 -24.97 13.30 -0.74
N ARG A 347 -24.58 12.65 -1.83
CA ARG A 347 -25.50 11.99 -2.74
C ARG A 347 -25.79 10.57 -2.29
N TYR A 348 -27.01 10.12 -2.56
CA TYR A 348 -27.33 8.71 -2.58
C TYR A 348 -26.78 8.06 -3.86
N GLY A 349 -26.21 6.87 -3.74
CA GLY A 349 -25.78 6.05 -4.88
C GLY A 349 -25.68 4.59 -4.46
N GLU A 350 -26.17 3.68 -5.30
CA GLU A 350 -26.25 2.25 -4.99
C GLU A 350 -24.87 1.62 -4.71
N ASP A 351 -23.83 2.10 -5.40
CA ASP A 351 -22.46 1.62 -5.26
C ASP A 351 -21.62 2.40 -4.22
N LEU A 352 -22.20 3.42 -3.59
CA LEU A 352 -21.51 4.23 -2.59
C LEU A 352 -21.63 3.58 -1.20
N GLY A 353 -20.51 3.42 -0.49
CA GLY A 353 -20.50 2.84 0.87
C GLY A 353 -21.17 3.73 1.92
N THR A 354 -20.94 3.52 3.22
CA THR A 354 -21.33 4.52 4.25
C THR A 354 -20.21 5.51 4.55
N HIS A 355 -18.95 5.14 4.29
CA HIS A 355 -17.82 6.03 4.49
C HIS A 355 -17.62 6.90 3.25
N ARG A 356 -17.36 8.19 3.46
CA ARG A 356 -17.06 9.19 2.44
C ARG A 356 -15.74 9.86 2.77
N ARG A 357 -14.92 10.13 1.77
CA ARG A 357 -13.62 10.79 1.96
C ARG A 357 -13.66 12.20 1.38
N LEU A 358 -13.34 13.17 2.24
CA LEU A 358 -13.07 14.53 1.84
C LEU A 358 -11.57 14.77 1.95
N GLY A 359 -11.03 15.52 1.00
CA GLY A 359 -9.62 15.90 0.99
C GLY A 359 -9.43 17.38 0.79
N LEU A 360 -8.26 17.84 1.21
CA LEU A 360 -7.79 19.20 0.98
C LEU A 360 -6.44 19.11 0.28
N GLN A 361 -6.30 19.81 -0.84
CA GLN A 361 -5.00 20.16 -1.42
C GLN A 361 -4.77 21.66 -1.25
N ILE A 362 -3.60 22.02 -0.72
CA ILE A 362 -3.15 23.40 -0.65
C ILE A 362 -2.01 23.56 -1.63
N ALA A 363 -2.09 24.53 -2.52
CA ALA A 363 -1.05 24.86 -3.49
C ALA A 363 -0.58 26.31 -3.32
N ARG A 364 0.70 26.52 -3.63
CA ARG A 364 1.39 27.82 -3.69
C ARG A 364 2.16 27.86 -4.99
N ASP A 365 2.00 28.94 -5.77
CA ASP A 365 2.71 29.13 -7.04
C ASP A 365 2.60 27.93 -8.01
N GLY A 366 1.41 27.32 -8.07
CA GLY A 366 1.12 26.16 -8.92
C GLY A 366 1.69 24.83 -8.41
N GLN A 367 2.18 24.78 -7.16
CA GLN A 367 2.74 23.58 -6.53
C GLN A 367 1.97 23.18 -5.28
N VAL A 368 1.63 21.90 -5.15
CA VAL A 368 0.94 21.38 -3.96
C VAL A 368 1.91 21.31 -2.78
N VAL A 369 1.63 22.08 -1.73
CA VAL A 369 2.43 22.18 -0.51
C VAL A 369 1.90 21.34 0.64
N ALA A 370 0.60 21.02 0.62
CA ALA A 370 -0.03 20.21 1.65
C ALA A 370 -1.21 19.40 1.11
N VAL A 371 -1.41 18.24 1.72
CA VAL A 371 -2.55 17.36 1.48
C VAL A 371 -3.11 16.91 2.82
N ALA A 372 -4.44 16.88 2.96
CA ALA A 372 -5.10 16.32 4.13
C ALA A 372 -6.36 15.55 3.74
N TRP A 373 -6.70 14.52 4.53
CA TRP A 373 -7.88 13.70 4.35
C TRP A 373 -8.67 13.59 5.64
N ARG A 374 -9.99 13.61 5.49
CA ARG A 374 -10.94 13.26 6.54
C ARG A 374 -11.94 12.25 5.98
N THR A 375 -12.20 11.20 6.75
CA THR A 375 -13.34 10.31 6.48
C THR A 375 -14.53 10.80 7.30
N ILE A 376 -15.71 10.78 6.69
CA ILE A 376 -17.00 11.01 7.35
C ILE A 376 -17.93 9.83 7.07
N ILE A 377 -19.02 9.73 7.82
CA ILE A 377 -20.05 8.72 7.62
C ILE A 377 -21.29 9.38 7.04
N ALA A 378 -21.76 8.90 5.90
CA ALA A 378 -23.04 9.24 5.33
C ALA A 378 -24.08 8.16 5.70
N VAL A 379 -25.16 8.59 6.34
CA VAL A 379 -26.33 7.75 6.63
C VAL A 379 -27.54 8.23 5.85
N ASP A 380 -28.44 7.32 5.49
CA ASP A 380 -29.60 7.65 4.66
C ASP A 380 -30.63 8.49 5.41
N THR A 381 -30.73 8.32 6.73
CA THR A 381 -31.78 8.95 7.55
C THR A 381 -31.25 9.50 8.87
N PRO A 382 -31.87 10.57 9.42
CA PRO A 382 -31.45 11.15 10.70
C PRO A 382 -31.48 10.18 11.88
N SER A 383 -32.37 9.18 11.87
CA SER A 383 -32.48 8.17 12.94
C SER A 383 -31.28 7.24 13.02
N GLN A 384 -30.45 7.18 11.97
CA GLN A 384 -29.25 6.34 11.93
C GLN A 384 -28.00 7.05 12.48
N VAL A 385 -28.06 8.36 12.76
CA VAL A 385 -26.89 9.15 13.19
C VAL A 385 -26.24 8.56 14.43
N ASP A 386 -27.01 8.31 15.48
CA ASP A 386 -26.49 7.77 16.74
C ASP A 386 -26.15 6.26 16.64
N LEU A 387 -26.61 5.58 15.60
CA LEU A 387 -26.39 4.14 15.35
C LEU A 387 -25.16 3.86 14.49
N ALA A 388 -24.63 4.86 13.79
CA ALA A 388 -23.48 4.69 12.92
C ALA A 388 -22.26 4.15 13.70
N ALA A 389 -21.49 3.24 13.11
CA ALA A 389 -20.25 2.80 13.74
C ALA A 389 -19.28 3.99 13.90
N PRO A 390 -18.49 4.07 14.98
CA PRO A 390 -17.49 5.13 15.11
C PRO A 390 -16.35 4.93 14.11
N LEU A 391 -15.81 6.02 13.58
CA LEU A 391 -14.58 5.95 12.77
C LEU A 391 -13.37 5.66 13.66
N PRO A 392 -12.45 4.77 13.24
CA PRO A 392 -11.20 4.56 13.96
C PRO A 392 -10.35 5.84 13.88
N MET A 393 -9.81 6.31 15.01
CA MET A 393 -8.82 7.39 14.99
C MET A 393 -7.54 6.92 14.29
N ARG A 394 -6.98 7.78 13.43
CA ARG A 394 -5.72 7.55 12.72
C ARG A 394 -4.86 8.80 12.82
N ASP A 395 -3.86 8.80 13.70
CA ASP A 395 -2.79 9.81 13.68
C ASP A 395 -1.73 9.37 12.67
N THR A 396 -2.01 9.63 11.40
CA THR A 396 -1.12 9.29 10.29
C THR A 396 -0.59 10.57 9.64
N GLU A 397 0.73 10.70 9.60
CA GLU A 397 1.40 11.76 8.86
C GLU A 397 1.71 11.32 7.42
N LEU A 398 1.33 12.13 6.44
CA LEU A 398 1.62 11.92 5.01
C LEU A 398 3.04 12.40 4.66
N VAL A 399 3.45 12.19 3.40
CA VAL A 399 4.73 12.67 2.87
C VAL A 399 4.90 14.19 3.04
N ASP A 400 6.11 14.61 3.40
CA ASP A 400 6.52 16.00 3.37
C ASP A 400 6.73 16.48 1.92
N LEU A 401 5.81 17.31 1.44
CA LEU A 401 5.81 17.86 0.08
C LEU A 401 6.56 19.19 -0.02
N ALA A 402 6.96 19.82 1.09
CA ALA A 402 7.66 21.11 1.05
C ALA A 402 8.95 21.08 0.20
N PRO A 403 9.73 19.98 0.14
CA PRO A 403 10.90 19.87 -0.72
C PRO A 403 10.61 19.87 -2.23
N LEU A 404 9.35 19.57 -2.64
CA LEU A 404 8.92 19.73 -4.04
C LEU A 404 8.89 21.20 -4.50
N LEU A 405 8.99 22.15 -3.56
CA LEU A 405 8.78 23.59 -3.80
C LEU A 405 10.08 24.36 -4.08
N THR A 406 11.21 23.66 -4.23
CA THR A 406 12.53 24.31 -4.41
C THR A 406 13.20 23.89 -5.72
N GLU A 407 14.09 24.76 -6.22
CA GLU A 407 14.86 24.70 -7.48
C GLU A 407 14.56 23.51 -8.41
N ASP A 408 13.85 23.78 -9.52
CA ASP A 408 13.32 22.84 -10.52
C ASP A 408 11.92 22.24 -10.23
N ALA A 409 10.92 23.06 -9.86
CA ALA A 409 9.52 22.64 -9.75
C ALA A 409 9.01 21.91 -11.03
N PRO A 410 8.13 20.89 -10.90
CA PRO A 410 7.49 20.26 -12.05
C PRO A 410 6.62 21.28 -12.80
N ASP A 411 6.59 21.20 -14.12
CA ASP A 411 5.81 22.11 -14.95
C ASP A 411 4.29 21.87 -14.79
N LEU A 412 3.91 20.64 -14.42
CA LEU A 412 2.54 20.23 -14.09
C LEU A 412 2.57 19.17 -12.98
N LEU A 413 1.74 19.34 -11.97
CA LEU A 413 1.39 18.30 -11.02
C LEU A 413 0.01 17.75 -11.39
N VAL A 414 -0.09 16.43 -11.52
CA VAL A 414 -1.37 15.72 -11.68
C VAL A 414 -1.56 14.85 -10.46
N SER A 415 -2.69 15.02 -9.77
CA SER A 415 -3.07 14.18 -8.63
C SER A 415 -4.07 13.13 -9.07
N VAL A 416 -3.89 11.88 -8.62
CA VAL A 416 -4.86 10.79 -8.82
C VAL A 416 -5.10 10.09 -7.50
N CYS A 417 -6.23 10.39 -6.88
CA CYS A 417 -6.60 9.91 -5.55
C CYS A 417 -7.78 8.95 -5.63
N ARG A 418 -7.92 8.08 -4.65
CA ARG A 418 -9.03 7.13 -4.58
C ARG A 418 -10.36 7.85 -4.35
N GLY A 419 -11.40 7.50 -5.10
CA GLY A 419 -12.77 7.96 -4.89
C GLY A 419 -13.53 7.15 -3.84
N ASP A 420 -14.84 7.39 -3.74
CA ASP A 420 -15.68 6.78 -2.70
C ASP A 420 -16.24 5.41 -3.11
N THR A 421 -16.12 5.04 -4.39
CA THR A 421 -16.40 3.69 -4.89
C THR A 421 -15.11 2.87 -5.05
N ALA A 422 -15.24 1.55 -5.31
CA ALA A 422 -14.08 0.68 -5.50
C ALA A 422 -13.27 0.98 -6.79
N SER A 423 -13.89 1.63 -7.78
CA SER A 423 -13.34 1.83 -9.13
C SER A 423 -13.23 3.31 -9.55
N SER A 424 -13.65 4.23 -8.68
CA SER A 424 -13.55 5.68 -8.92
C SER A 424 -12.18 6.23 -8.55
N TRP A 425 -11.70 7.13 -9.38
CA TRP A 425 -10.48 7.89 -9.16
C TRP A 425 -10.75 9.37 -9.36
N ILE A 426 -10.27 10.17 -8.42
CA ILE A 426 -10.42 11.62 -8.39
C ILE A 426 -9.14 12.24 -8.94
N TRP A 427 -9.31 13.13 -9.92
CA TRP A 427 -8.23 13.82 -10.61
C TRP A 427 -8.22 15.30 -10.30
N SER A 428 -7.03 15.85 -10.09
CA SER A 428 -6.79 17.30 -10.04
C SER A 428 -5.46 17.64 -10.73
N ALA A 429 -5.30 18.90 -11.13
CA ALA A 429 -4.07 19.38 -11.76
C ALA A 429 -3.70 20.78 -11.25
N PHE A 430 -2.39 21.05 -11.21
CA PHE A 430 -1.80 22.33 -10.85
C PHE A 430 -0.62 22.61 -11.78
N ALA A 431 -0.59 23.80 -12.37
CA ALA A 431 0.46 24.19 -13.30
C ALA A 431 1.23 25.41 -12.77
N VAL A 432 2.55 25.41 -12.96
CA VAL A 432 3.40 26.55 -12.57
C VAL A 432 3.16 27.75 -13.48
N SER A 433 2.97 27.48 -14.78
CA SER A 433 2.70 28.55 -15.74
C SER A 433 1.23 28.96 -15.66
N PRO A 434 0.93 30.25 -15.41
CA PRO A 434 -0.45 30.74 -15.41
C PRO A 434 -1.09 30.71 -16.81
N GLN A 435 -0.30 30.47 -17.86
CA GLN A 435 -0.80 30.31 -19.23
C GLN A 435 -1.37 28.91 -19.49
N VAL A 436 -1.10 27.95 -18.61
CA VAL A 436 -1.67 26.61 -18.70
C VAL A 436 -2.97 26.63 -17.92
N GLU A 437 -4.08 26.61 -18.64
CA GLU A 437 -5.38 26.41 -18.01
C GLU A 437 -5.45 25.00 -17.42
N VAL A 438 -5.72 24.93 -16.12
CA VAL A 438 -6.06 23.69 -15.43
C VAL A 438 -7.56 23.65 -15.19
N PRO A 439 -8.20 22.49 -15.33
CA PRO A 439 -9.64 22.36 -15.14
C PRO A 439 -10.07 22.65 -13.69
N ASP A 440 -11.26 23.23 -13.53
CA ASP A 440 -11.88 23.50 -12.21
C ASP A 440 -12.45 22.20 -11.61
N LEU A 441 -11.53 21.34 -11.17
CA LEU A 441 -11.73 19.98 -10.66
C LEU A 441 -11.79 19.94 -9.12
N PRO A 442 -12.24 18.84 -8.48
CA PRO A 442 -12.03 17.43 -8.87
C PRO A 442 -12.91 16.89 -10.03
N SER A 443 -12.31 16.09 -10.92
CA SER A 443 -13.05 15.20 -11.85
C SER A 443 -12.98 13.79 -11.32
N SER A 444 -14.08 13.04 -11.39
CA SER A 444 -14.02 11.58 -11.28
C SER A 444 -13.80 10.95 -12.65
N THR A 445 -13.18 9.78 -12.63
CA THR A 445 -13.39 8.79 -13.66
C THR A 445 -13.71 7.47 -12.98
N THR A 446 -14.72 6.78 -13.48
CA THR A 446 -14.84 5.36 -13.23
C THR A 446 -13.99 4.70 -14.30
N LEU A 447 -12.90 4.09 -13.87
CA LEU A 447 -12.13 3.32 -14.79
C LEU A 447 -12.96 2.08 -15.20
N GLU A 448 -13.33 1.96 -16.48
CA GLU A 448 -14.22 0.91 -16.97
C GLU A 448 -13.58 -0.50 -16.89
N GLY A 449 -14.21 -1.40 -16.14
CA GLY A 449 -13.81 -2.80 -15.98
C GLY A 449 -12.73 -3.03 -14.93
N ASP A 450 -12.25 -4.27 -14.82
CA ASP A 450 -11.17 -4.64 -13.89
C ASP A 450 -9.83 -4.03 -14.35
N ILE A 451 -9.50 -2.82 -13.87
CA ILE A 451 -8.21 -2.15 -14.15
C ILE A 451 -7.03 -2.91 -13.60
N ALA A 452 -7.22 -3.54 -12.43
CA ALA A 452 -6.24 -4.45 -11.89
C ALA A 452 -6.00 -5.58 -12.90
N GLY A 453 -7.06 -6.13 -13.46
CA GLY A 453 -7.04 -7.06 -14.59
C GLY A 453 -6.41 -6.49 -15.87
N PHE A 454 -6.70 -5.25 -16.26
CA PHE A 454 -6.10 -4.60 -17.43
C PHE A 454 -4.61 -4.33 -17.26
N ALA A 455 -4.17 -3.85 -16.08
CA ALA A 455 -2.77 -3.65 -15.78
C ALA A 455 -2.04 -5.00 -15.71
N LEU A 456 -2.67 -6.02 -15.14
CA LEU A 456 -2.19 -7.40 -15.12
C LEU A 456 -2.09 -8.00 -16.53
N GLU A 457 -3.09 -7.80 -17.38
CA GLU A 457 -3.13 -8.21 -18.78
C GLU A 457 -2.06 -7.49 -19.60
N THR A 458 -1.90 -6.17 -19.40
CA THR A 458 -0.83 -5.38 -20.04
C THR A 458 0.54 -5.94 -19.67
N ARG A 459 0.75 -6.35 -18.41
CA ARG A 459 1.99 -6.98 -17.94
C ARG A 459 2.21 -8.37 -18.52
N ARG A 460 1.16 -9.20 -18.61
CA ARG A 460 1.24 -10.57 -19.14
C ARG A 460 1.40 -10.66 -20.65
N SER A 461 0.72 -9.75 -21.37
CA SER A 461 0.64 -9.80 -22.83
C SER A 461 1.88 -9.26 -23.53
N ILE A 462 2.78 -8.57 -22.81
CA ILE A 462 4.13 -8.24 -23.31
C ILE A 462 5.08 -9.40 -22.96
N ALA A 463 4.68 -10.60 -23.39
CA ALA A 463 5.59 -11.72 -23.51
C ALA A 463 6.28 -11.56 -24.87
N PHE A 464 7.61 -11.45 -24.87
CA PHE A 464 8.39 -11.16 -26.08
C PHE A 464 7.97 -12.07 -27.23
N SER A 465 7.30 -11.48 -28.22
CA SER A 465 7.01 -12.18 -29.45
C SER A 465 8.19 -11.98 -30.40
N ALA A 466 8.30 -12.84 -31.41
CA ALA A 466 9.25 -12.62 -32.49
C ALA A 466 8.81 -11.47 -33.43
N ASP A 467 7.63 -10.87 -33.20
CA ASP A 467 7.02 -9.86 -34.07
C ASP A 467 6.93 -8.51 -33.35
N ALA A 468 7.97 -7.68 -33.56
CA ALA A 468 8.04 -6.33 -33.02
C ALA A 468 6.86 -5.44 -33.46
N SER A 469 6.27 -5.68 -34.63
CA SER A 469 5.11 -4.91 -35.10
C SER A 469 3.85 -5.27 -34.32
N ALA A 470 3.63 -6.56 -34.06
CA ALA A 470 2.53 -7.01 -33.21
C ALA A 470 2.66 -6.46 -31.79
N ASP A 471 3.86 -6.49 -31.22
CA ASP A 471 4.15 -5.94 -29.89
C ASP A 471 3.86 -4.44 -29.82
N PHE A 472 4.32 -3.67 -30.82
CA PHE A 472 4.04 -2.23 -30.92
C PHE A 472 2.54 -1.94 -31.03
N LEU A 473 1.83 -2.59 -31.95
CA LEU A 473 0.39 -2.36 -32.18
C LEU A 473 -0.44 -2.74 -30.94
N GLY A 474 -0.13 -3.87 -30.31
CA GLY A 474 -0.80 -4.29 -29.08
C GLY A 474 -0.61 -3.29 -27.96
N LEU A 475 0.62 -2.81 -27.77
CA LEU A 475 0.93 -1.81 -26.76
C LEU A 475 0.29 -0.45 -27.05
N ALA A 476 0.31 0.01 -28.31
CA ALA A 476 -0.33 1.25 -28.73
C ALA A 476 -1.86 1.21 -28.56
N GLY A 477 -2.50 0.05 -28.79
CA GLY A 477 -3.91 -0.16 -28.51
C GLY A 477 -4.25 -0.02 -27.02
N ARG A 478 -3.45 -0.64 -26.15
CA ARG A 478 -3.58 -0.51 -24.69
C ARG A 478 -3.34 0.91 -24.20
N ALA A 479 -2.32 1.58 -24.73
CA ALA A 479 -2.04 2.99 -24.46
C ALA A 479 -3.24 3.92 -24.71
N ARG A 480 -4.00 3.68 -25.79
CA ARG A 480 -5.24 4.44 -26.07
C ARG A 480 -6.34 4.18 -25.04
N ARG A 481 -6.46 2.95 -24.53
CA ARG A 481 -7.42 2.63 -23.46
C ARG A 481 -7.06 3.38 -22.16
N ILE A 482 -5.77 3.42 -21.81
CA ILE A 482 -5.27 4.22 -20.68
C ILE A 482 -5.57 5.71 -20.90
N GLY A 483 -5.30 6.23 -22.10
CA GLY A 483 -5.57 7.63 -22.42
C GLY A 483 -7.03 8.03 -22.27
N ARG A 484 -7.97 7.17 -22.68
CA ARG A 484 -9.43 7.40 -22.52
C ARG A 484 -9.90 7.47 -21.08
N ALA A 485 -9.17 6.83 -20.17
CA ALA A 485 -9.45 6.86 -18.75
C ALA A 485 -9.03 8.19 -18.08
N ILE A 486 -8.18 8.98 -18.73
CA ILE A 486 -7.77 10.29 -18.21
C ILE A 486 -8.88 11.31 -18.51
N PRO A 487 -9.41 12.07 -17.53
CA PRO A 487 -10.45 13.06 -17.77
C PRO A 487 -10.04 14.10 -18.85
N PRO A 488 -10.96 14.55 -19.72
CA PRO A 488 -10.62 15.46 -20.82
C PRO A 488 -9.86 16.72 -20.39
N GLY A 489 -10.28 17.39 -19.32
CA GLY A 489 -9.59 18.58 -18.80
C GLY A 489 -8.15 18.30 -18.33
N ILE A 490 -7.87 17.10 -17.81
CA ILE A 490 -6.51 16.69 -17.47
C ILE A 490 -5.69 16.45 -18.75
N GLN A 491 -6.28 15.83 -19.78
CA GLN A 491 -5.60 15.66 -21.07
C GLN A 491 -5.26 17.00 -21.72
N GLU A 492 -6.16 17.98 -21.60
CA GLU A 492 -5.97 19.35 -22.09
C GLU A 492 -4.84 20.06 -21.34
N ALA A 493 -4.81 19.98 -20.00
CA ALA A 493 -3.71 20.56 -19.20
C ALA A 493 -2.35 19.94 -19.56
N VAL A 494 -2.29 18.61 -19.67
CA VAL A 494 -1.08 17.89 -20.10
C VAL A 494 -0.66 18.31 -21.51
N ARG A 495 -1.61 18.44 -22.44
CA ARG A 495 -1.33 18.90 -23.81
C ARG A 495 -0.83 20.33 -23.84
N ALA A 496 -1.47 21.24 -23.12
CA ALA A 496 -1.09 22.65 -23.07
C ALA A 496 0.35 22.81 -22.59
N VAL A 497 0.73 22.05 -21.55
CA VAL A 497 2.13 21.96 -21.11
C VAL A 497 2.97 21.32 -22.20
N ALA A 498 2.63 20.12 -22.69
CA ALA A 498 3.41 19.46 -23.72
C ALA A 498 3.70 20.37 -24.92
N THR A 499 2.75 21.13 -25.43
CA THR A 499 2.91 21.92 -26.66
C THR A 499 3.25 23.40 -26.43
N ALA A 500 3.57 23.81 -25.21
CA ALA A 500 3.88 25.21 -24.91
C ALA A 500 5.07 25.72 -25.75
N PRO A 501 4.94 26.86 -26.47
CA PRO A 501 5.99 27.37 -27.33
C PRO A 501 7.18 27.89 -26.53
N GLY A 502 8.37 27.92 -27.16
CA GLY A 502 9.56 28.55 -26.60
C GLY A 502 10.32 27.72 -25.54
N ARG A 503 9.94 26.46 -25.33
CA ARG A 503 10.66 25.54 -24.43
C ARG A 503 12.01 25.08 -25.02
N ASP A 504 13.03 25.09 -24.16
CA ASP A 504 14.38 24.60 -24.43
C ASP A 504 14.61 23.15 -23.92
N ARG A 505 13.75 22.69 -23.01
CA ARG A 505 13.76 21.34 -22.44
C ARG A 505 12.37 20.72 -22.45
N ALA A 506 12.29 19.39 -22.39
CA ALA A 506 11.00 18.71 -22.25
C ALA A 506 10.32 19.13 -20.93
N PRO A 507 8.97 19.24 -20.93
CA PRO A 507 8.24 19.52 -19.70
C PRO A 507 8.32 18.35 -18.72
N ALA A 508 8.36 18.67 -17.44
CA ALA A 508 8.31 17.73 -16.34
C ALA A 508 6.89 17.64 -15.77
N VAL A 509 6.38 16.42 -15.63
CA VAL A 509 5.09 16.14 -15.00
C VAL A 509 5.33 15.29 -13.76
N LEU A 510 4.81 15.74 -12.61
CA LEU A 510 4.77 14.95 -11.40
C LEU A 510 3.39 14.32 -11.25
N LEU A 511 3.32 13.00 -11.24
CA LEU A 511 2.13 12.24 -10.91
C LEU A 511 2.12 11.94 -9.40
N LEU A 512 1.29 12.63 -8.63
CA LEU A 512 1.10 12.39 -7.20
C LEU A 512 -0.12 11.48 -7.02
N THR A 513 0.07 10.22 -6.62
CA THR A 513 -1.00 9.23 -6.83
C THR A 513 -1.12 8.14 -5.76
N GLU A 514 -2.37 7.75 -5.48
CA GLU A 514 -2.73 6.53 -4.72
C GLU A 514 -2.92 5.30 -5.64
N GLU A 515 -2.83 5.50 -6.96
CA GLU A 515 -2.92 4.48 -8.01
C GLU A 515 -1.52 4.24 -8.60
N LEU A 516 -0.91 3.10 -8.29
CA LEU A 516 0.47 2.82 -8.73
C LEU A 516 0.55 1.70 -9.78
N VAL A 517 -0.57 1.05 -10.07
CA VAL A 517 -0.65 -0.14 -10.92
C VAL A 517 -0.75 0.24 -12.39
N VAL A 518 -1.48 1.31 -12.72
CA VAL A 518 -1.66 1.77 -14.10
C VAL A 518 -0.44 2.57 -14.59
N PRO A 519 0.09 2.23 -15.78
CA PRO A 519 1.22 2.94 -16.35
C PRO A 519 0.75 4.17 -17.13
N TRP A 520 0.33 5.22 -16.41
CA TRP A 520 -0.15 6.49 -16.98
C TRP A 520 0.83 7.14 -17.96
N GLU A 521 2.13 6.88 -17.82
CA GLU A 521 3.17 7.35 -18.75
C GLU A 521 3.03 6.73 -20.15
N LEU A 522 2.31 5.62 -20.27
CA LEU A 522 2.03 4.97 -21.55
C LEU A 522 0.72 5.44 -22.17
N ALA A 523 -0.02 6.35 -21.52
CA ALA A 523 -1.26 6.87 -22.08
C ALA A 523 -1.03 7.47 -23.48
N CYS A 524 -1.91 7.15 -24.42
CA CYS A 524 -1.99 7.83 -25.71
C CYS A 524 -3.17 8.79 -25.66
N LEU A 525 -2.88 10.09 -25.62
CA LEU A 525 -3.91 11.14 -25.63
C LEU A 525 -4.59 11.23 -26.99
N GLU A 526 -5.85 11.70 -27.00
CA GLU A 526 -6.59 12.00 -28.22
C GLU A 526 -6.98 13.50 -28.23
N PRO A 527 -6.64 14.28 -29.26
CA PRO A 527 -5.78 13.95 -30.41
C PRO A 527 -4.36 13.52 -30.01
N ARG A 528 -3.70 12.73 -30.85
CA ARG A 528 -2.31 12.33 -30.56
C ARG A 528 -1.40 13.54 -30.30
N LEU A 529 -0.52 13.45 -29.30
CA LEU A 529 0.55 14.43 -29.12
C LEU A 529 1.59 14.29 -30.25
N VAL A 530 2.02 15.43 -30.79
CA VAL A 530 3.16 15.53 -31.69
C VAL A 530 3.98 16.71 -31.22
N THR A 531 5.23 16.45 -30.87
CA THR A 531 6.06 17.44 -30.20
C THR A 531 7.53 17.30 -30.58
N PRO A 532 8.36 18.35 -30.45
CA PRO A 532 9.81 18.24 -30.64
C PRO A 532 10.51 17.17 -29.79
N TRP A 533 9.97 16.84 -28.61
CA TRP A 533 10.60 15.90 -27.68
C TRP A 533 10.28 14.43 -27.97
N GLY A 534 8.99 14.11 -28.19
CA GLY A 534 8.51 12.76 -28.43
C GLY A 534 8.28 12.39 -29.89
N GLY A 535 8.42 13.34 -30.82
CA GLY A 535 8.19 13.12 -32.25
C GLY A 535 6.81 12.53 -32.53
N ASP A 536 6.82 11.41 -33.23
CA ASP A 536 5.66 10.57 -33.55
C ASP A 536 5.59 9.32 -32.66
N SER A 537 6.07 9.36 -31.42
CA SER A 537 5.76 8.33 -30.43
C SER A 537 4.28 8.46 -29.98
N PRO A 538 3.54 7.37 -29.71
CA PRO A 538 2.16 7.47 -29.21
C PRO A 538 2.09 7.63 -27.68
N PHE A 539 3.19 7.43 -26.96
CA PHE A 539 3.20 7.32 -25.49
C PHE A 539 3.43 8.68 -24.84
N LEU A 540 2.59 9.07 -23.88
CA LEU A 540 2.70 10.34 -23.15
C LEU A 540 4.10 10.60 -22.61
N GLY A 541 4.71 9.58 -22.00
CA GLY A 541 6.05 9.63 -21.42
C GLY A 541 7.18 9.78 -22.43
N ALA A 542 6.92 9.79 -23.74
CA ALA A 542 7.88 10.22 -24.76
C ALA A 542 7.88 11.75 -24.95
N HIS A 543 6.75 12.39 -24.69
CA HIS A 543 6.55 13.83 -24.89
C HIS A 543 6.87 14.65 -23.64
N VAL A 544 6.70 14.06 -22.45
CA VAL A 544 6.92 14.73 -21.16
C VAL A 544 7.76 13.83 -20.23
N ALA A 545 8.64 14.43 -19.44
CA ALA A 545 9.42 13.73 -18.43
C ALA A 545 8.55 13.47 -17.19
N VAL A 546 8.10 12.23 -17.01
CA VAL A 546 7.20 11.86 -15.90
C VAL A 546 7.98 11.29 -14.73
N GLY A 547 7.73 11.84 -13.55
CA GLY A 547 8.03 11.22 -12.26
C GLY A 547 6.73 10.91 -11.53
N ARG A 548 6.68 9.80 -10.78
CA ARG A 548 5.54 9.45 -9.94
C ARG A 548 5.92 9.44 -8.47
N TRP A 549 5.00 9.87 -7.62
CA TRP A 549 5.18 9.83 -6.18
C TRP A 549 3.93 9.26 -5.50
N PRO A 550 4.09 8.18 -4.71
CA PRO A 550 2.96 7.55 -4.03
C PRO A 550 2.45 8.40 -2.85
N LEU A 551 1.15 8.70 -2.86
CA LEU A 551 0.41 9.15 -1.68
C LEU A 551 0.04 7.91 -0.85
N THR A 552 0.55 7.82 0.38
CA THR A 552 0.30 6.66 1.25
C THR A 552 -0.03 7.09 2.67
N GLU A 553 -0.75 6.24 3.39
CA GLU A 553 -1.05 6.39 4.81
C GLU A 553 -0.10 5.57 5.71
N HIS A 554 0.99 5.01 5.17
CA HIS A 554 1.95 4.17 5.93
C HIS A 554 3.29 4.89 6.13
N ARG A 555 3.86 4.72 7.35
CA ARG A 555 5.08 5.30 8.00
C ARG A 555 6.04 6.15 7.12
N PRO A 556 6.65 7.20 7.71
CA PRO A 556 7.19 8.33 6.96
C PRO A 556 8.28 7.93 5.97
N ARG A 557 8.20 8.59 4.81
CA ARG A 557 8.97 8.34 3.59
C ARG A 557 9.99 9.46 3.35
N PRO A 558 11.05 9.21 2.56
CA PRO A 558 11.99 10.22 2.14
C PRO A 558 11.26 11.37 1.45
N ARG A 559 11.82 12.56 1.61
CA ARG A 559 11.40 13.77 0.94
C ARG A 559 11.71 13.64 -0.55
N PRO A 560 10.78 13.88 -1.49
CA PRO A 560 11.11 13.91 -2.91
C PRO A 560 12.13 15.02 -3.16
N ARG A 561 13.40 14.65 -3.38
CA ARG A 561 14.49 15.60 -3.63
C ARG A 561 14.67 15.83 -5.11
N THR A 562 15.13 17.03 -5.47
CA THR A 562 15.54 17.37 -6.85
C THR A 562 16.99 17.01 -7.14
N SER A 563 17.76 16.55 -6.14
CA SER A 563 19.10 16.03 -6.37
C SER A 563 19.53 14.92 -5.39
N VAL A 564 20.39 14.02 -5.89
CA VAL A 564 21.18 13.07 -5.10
C VAL A 564 22.65 13.40 -5.33
N SER A 565 23.41 13.61 -4.26
CA SER A 565 24.86 13.73 -4.36
C SER A 565 25.45 12.33 -4.51
N VAL A 566 26.11 12.06 -5.64
CA VAL A 566 26.64 10.73 -5.97
C VAL A 566 28.14 10.71 -5.72
N ARG A 567 28.56 9.96 -4.70
CA ARG A 567 29.98 9.66 -4.39
C ARG A 567 30.24 8.17 -4.42
N THR A 568 29.28 7.38 -3.96
CA THR A 568 29.41 5.96 -3.76
C THR A 568 28.32 5.21 -4.50
N GLY A 569 28.66 4.02 -5.00
CA GLY A 569 27.73 3.11 -5.65
C GLY A 569 27.82 1.72 -5.06
N ALA A 570 26.73 0.97 -5.16
CA ALA A 570 26.71 -0.47 -4.95
C ALA A 570 26.05 -1.15 -6.15
N VAL A 571 26.64 -2.26 -6.61
CA VAL A 571 26.12 -3.06 -7.71
C VAL A 571 25.80 -4.46 -7.22
N LEU A 572 24.62 -4.96 -7.57
CA LEU A 572 24.14 -6.29 -7.24
C LEU A 572 23.75 -7.01 -8.53
N THR A 573 24.38 -8.15 -8.78
CA THR A 573 24.06 -9.07 -9.88
C THR A 573 24.33 -10.51 -9.45
N ALA A 574 23.88 -11.49 -10.22
CA ALA A 574 24.03 -12.90 -9.91
C ALA A 574 24.43 -13.73 -11.14
N ASP A 575 25.32 -14.69 -10.93
CA ASP A 575 25.61 -15.76 -11.90
C ASP A 575 24.72 -16.96 -11.59
N TYR A 576 23.70 -17.17 -12.41
CA TYR A 576 22.75 -18.27 -12.28
C TYR A 576 23.25 -19.61 -12.87
N THR A 577 24.56 -19.73 -13.16
CA THR A 577 25.14 -20.98 -13.68
C THR A 577 24.88 -22.15 -12.73
N GLY A 578 24.19 -23.17 -13.25
CA GLY A 578 23.85 -24.36 -12.49
C GLY A 578 22.69 -24.18 -11.49
N VAL A 579 21.99 -23.04 -11.53
CA VAL A 579 20.76 -22.83 -10.73
C VAL A 579 19.57 -23.38 -11.52
N PRO A 580 18.88 -24.42 -11.02
CA PRO A 580 17.75 -25.01 -11.75
C PRO A 580 16.62 -24.00 -11.96
N GLY A 581 16.07 -23.94 -13.19
CA GLY A 581 14.94 -23.07 -13.54
C GLY A 581 15.30 -21.63 -13.92
N TRP A 582 16.57 -21.23 -13.79
CA TRP A 582 17.00 -19.85 -14.02
C TRP A 582 18.09 -19.76 -15.10
N GLY A 583 17.80 -19.04 -16.19
CA GLY A 583 18.75 -18.82 -17.28
C GLY A 583 19.85 -17.83 -16.91
N ARG A 584 20.98 -17.89 -17.61
CA ARG A 584 22.06 -16.89 -17.46
C ARG A 584 21.58 -15.51 -17.90
N LEU A 585 22.05 -14.48 -17.20
CA LEU A 585 21.91 -13.06 -17.58
C LEU A 585 23.30 -12.50 -17.88
N ASP A 586 23.85 -12.89 -19.03
CA ASP A 586 25.23 -12.53 -19.39
C ASP A 586 25.39 -11.01 -19.56
N HIS A 587 24.34 -10.31 -20.03
CA HIS A 587 24.38 -8.86 -20.18
C HIS A 587 24.20 -8.14 -18.83
N ALA A 588 23.40 -8.66 -17.90
CA ALA A 588 23.31 -8.14 -16.53
C ALA A 588 24.66 -8.23 -15.78
N VAL A 589 25.40 -9.33 -15.92
CA VAL A 589 26.73 -9.44 -15.30
C VAL A 589 27.71 -8.44 -15.92
N ALA A 590 27.68 -8.29 -17.24
CA ALA A 590 28.52 -7.30 -17.93
C ALA A 590 28.13 -5.85 -17.58
N GLU A 591 26.84 -5.54 -17.49
CA GLU A 591 26.34 -4.21 -17.15
C GLU A 591 26.76 -3.81 -15.74
N ALA A 592 26.63 -4.72 -14.76
CA ALA A 592 26.99 -4.44 -13.37
C ALA A 592 28.49 -4.11 -13.26
N ALA A 593 29.33 -4.83 -14.00
CA ALA A 593 30.77 -4.55 -14.08
C ALA A 593 31.09 -3.21 -14.76
N GLU A 594 30.31 -2.80 -15.76
CA GLU A 594 30.43 -1.49 -16.40
C GLU A 594 29.99 -0.36 -15.48
N VAL A 595 28.82 -0.48 -14.85
CA VAL A 595 28.28 0.50 -13.89
C VAL A 595 29.24 0.67 -12.71
N ALA A 596 29.86 -0.41 -12.22
CA ALA A 596 30.81 -0.31 -11.11
C ALA A 596 32.00 0.60 -11.41
N ARG A 597 32.46 0.64 -12.66
CA ARG A 597 33.58 1.47 -13.11
C ARG A 597 33.23 2.95 -13.28
N LEU A 598 31.95 3.33 -13.16
CA LEU A 598 31.53 4.73 -13.23
C LEU A 598 31.79 5.50 -11.93
N PHE A 599 32.11 4.80 -10.85
CA PHE A 599 32.37 5.39 -9.53
C PHE A 599 33.86 5.39 -9.23
N ASP A 600 34.30 6.39 -8.46
CA ASP A 600 35.66 6.46 -7.91
C ASP A 600 35.59 6.71 -6.38
N PRO A 601 35.95 5.71 -5.54
CA PRO A 601 36.37 4.36 -5.91
C PRO A 601 35.24 3.56 -6.60
N PRO A 602 35.56 2.47 -7.34
CA PRO A 602 34.56 1.62 -7.98
C PRO A 602 33.45 1.18 -7.03
N ALA A 603 32.24 1.04 -7.57
CA ALA A 603 31.08 0.63 -6.77
C ALA A 603 31.33 -0.70 -6.04
N VAL A 604 30.77 -0.82 -4.84
CA VAL A 604 30.86 -2.04 -4.05
C VAL A 604 30.06 -3.14 -4.73
N ALA A 605 30.70 -4.26 -5.05
CA ALA A 605 30.02 -5.45 -5.52
C ALA A 605 29.34 -6.17 -4.34
N VAL A 606 28.04 -6.36 -4.43
CA VAL A 606 27.20 -6.99 -3.40
C VAL A 606 26.94 -8.43 -3.79
N ALA A 607 27.26 -9.36 -2.89
CA ALA A 607 26.95 -10.77 -3.12
C ALA A 607 25.42 -10.99 -3.13
N PRO A 608 24.87 -11.77 -4.07
CA PRO A 608 23.43 -11.99 -4.20
C PRO A 608 22.92 -13.01 -3.18
N GLU A 609 23.20 -12.80 -1.91
CA GLU A 609 22.77 -13.65 -0.79
C GLU A 609 21.81 -12.85 0.09
N LEU A 610 20.77 -13.50 0.64
CA LEU A 610 19.68 -12.81 1.34
C LEU A 610 20.16 -11.79 2.38
N TRP A 611 20.98 -12.23 3.34
CA TRP A 611 21.45 -11.35 4.42
C TRP A 611 22.35 -10.22 3.92
N THR A 612 23.20 -10.49 2.92
CA THR A 612 24.07 -9.47 2.32
C THR A 612 23.25 -8.39 1.61
N VAL A 613 22.16 -8.76 0.94
CA VAL A 613 21.25 -7.80 0.29
C VAL A 613 20.40 -7.04 1.31
N ILE A 614 19.98 -7.68 2.40
CA ILE A 614 19.30 -6.99 3.50
C ILE A 614 20.25 -5.98 4.17
N ASP A 615 21.51 -6.34 4.38
CA ASP A 615 22.52 -5.43 4.93
C ASP A 615 22.75 -4.23 4.00
N LEU A 616 22.80 -4.44 2.68
CA LEU A 616 22.80 -3.36 1.70
C LEU A 616 21.61 -2.40 1.91
N PHE A 617 20.40 -2.94 2.08
CA PHE A 617 19.21 -2.14 2.29
C PHE A 617 19.12 -1.51 3.68
N ARG A 618 19.94 -1.94 4.64
CA ARG A 618 20.17 -1.28 5.94
C ARG A 618 21.28 -0.22 5.88
N GLY A 619 21.88 0.02 4.72
CA GLY A 619 23.01 0.94 4.56
C GLY A 619 24.32 0.40 5.13
N LEU A 620 24.47 -0.93 5.25
CA LEU A 620 25.64 -1.59 5.81
C LEU A 620 26.54 -2.21 4.71
N PRO A 621 27.87 -2.29 4.93
CA PRO A 621 28.62 -1.65 6.02
C PRO A 621 28.78 -0.13 5.83
N THR A 622 28.50 0.39 4.63
CA THR A 622 28.51 1.83 4.34
C THR A 622 27.37 2.14 3.37
N PRO A 623 26.59 3.20 3.61
CA PRO A 623 25.51 3.59 2.71
C PRO A 623 26.06 3.97 1.33
N ALA A 624 25.39 3.51 0.27
CA ALA A 624 25.70 3.87 -1.12
C ALA A 624 24.69 4.88 -1.66
N ASP A 625 25.14 5.90 -2.39
CA ASP A 625 24.27 6.95 -2.97
C ASP A 625 23.46 6.44 -4.17
N VAL A 626 23.98 5.42 -4.86
CA VAL A 626 23.33 4.73 -5.98
C VAL A 626 23.36 3.22 -5.74
N LEU A 627 22.20 2.57 -5.81
CA LEU A 627 22.05 1.12 -5.80
C LEU A 627 21.64 0.65 -7.20
N HIS A 628 22.46 -0.14 -7.86
CA HIS A 628 22.15 -0.73 -9.17
C HIS A 628 21.96 -2.25 -9.03
N LEU A 629 20.77 -2.74 -9.33
CA LEU A 629 20.42 -4.16 -9.21
C LEU A 629 20.07 -4.70 -10.59
N ALA A 630 20.72 -5.79 -10.99
CA ALA A 630 20.57 -6.45 -12.28
C ALA A 630 20.40 -7.96 -12.07
N LEU A 631 19.15 -8.41 -11.96
CA LEU A 631 18.78 -9.75 -11.47
C LEU A 631 17.50 -10.26 -12.15
N HIS A 632 17.23 -11.56 -12.01
CA HIS A 632 15.88 -12.07 -12.29
C HIS A 632 14.90 -11.60 -11.20
N GLY A 633 13.63 -11.50 -11.57
CA GLY A 633 12.53 -11.42 -10.62
C GLY A 633 11.40 -12.37 -11.02
N GLN A 634 10.54 -12.68 -10.06
CA GLN A 634 9.41 -13.59 -10.21
C GLN A 634 8.19 -13.02 -9.52
N TYR A 635 7.01 -13.23 -10.12
CA TYR A 635 5.74 -13.09 -9.44
C TYR A 635 5.06 -14.47 -9.39
N ASP A 636 4.52 -14.82 -8.23
CA ASP A 636 3.77 -16.06 -8.02
C ASP A 636 2.46 -15.75 -7.31
N ALA A 637 1.34 -15.82 -8.05
CA ALA A 637 0.00 -15.56 -7.51
C ALA A 637 -0.42 -16.55 -6.42
N ALA A 638 0.24 -17.72 -6.31
CA ALA A 638 -0.01 -18.70 -5.26
C ALA A 638 0.80 -18.43 -3.98
N GLY A 639 1.64 -17.39 -3.96
CA GLY A 639 2.31 -16.84 -2.78
C GLY A 639 3.54 -17.61 -2.29
N GLY A 640 4.04 -18.58 -3.07
CA GLY A 640 5.16 -19.42 -2.65
C GLY A 640 6.53 -18.88 -3.05
N GLN A 641 6.66 -18.28 -4.24
CA GLN A 641 7.95 -17.93 -4.86
C GLN A 641 7.89 -16.58 -5.61
N GLU A 642 7.60 -15.49 -4.89
CA GLU A 642 7.57 -14.12 -5.43
C GLU A 642 8.77 -13.31 -4.91
N GLY A 643 9.44 -12.56 -5.79
CA GLY A 643 10.50 -11.64 -5.37
C GLY A 643 11.63 -11.47 -6.37
N ILE A 644 12.70 -10.81 -5.92
CA ILE A 644 13.99 -10.74 -6.62
C ILE A 644 14.73 -12.07 -6.41
N VAL A 645 15.26 -12.67 -7.47
CA VAL A 645 15.90 -13.98 -7.39
C VAL A 645 17.36 -13.83 -6.99
N LEU A 646 17.64 -14.19 -5.75
CA LEU A 646 18.97 -14.30 -5.16
C LEU A 646 19.50 -15.73 -5.25
N LEU A 647 20.72 -15.93 -4.76
CA LEU A 647 21.40 -17.20 -4.70
C LEU A 647 21.47 -17.70 -3.24
N ALA A 648 21.23 -19.00 -3.08
CA ALA A 648 21.47 -19.74 -1.85
C ALA A 648 22.15 -21.08 -2.17
N ARG A 649 22.48 -21.85 -1.13
CA ARG A 649 22.99 -23.22 -1.28
C ARG A 649 22.00 -24.22 -0.71
N SER A 650 21.76 -25.29 -1.48
CA SER A 650 21.00 -26.45 -1.01
C SER A 650 21.67 -27.07 0.21
N SER A 651 20.95 -27.20 1.32
CA SER A 651 21.44 -27.88 2.53
C SER A 651 21.71 -29.37 2.28
N ALA A 652 21.02 -29.99 1.32
CA ALA A 652 21.16 -31.40 0.99
C ALA A 652 22.32 -31.69 0.03
N THR A 653 22.55 -30.82 -0.96
CA THR A 653 23.50 -31.10 -2.07
C THR A 653 24.67 -30.12 -2.15
N GLY A 654 24.61 -28.99 -1.43
CA GLY A 654 25.58 -27.89 -1.53
C GLY A 654 25.54 -27.13 -2.86
N SER A 655 24.68 -27.56 -3.79
CA SER A 655 24.50 -26.93 -5.11
C SER A 655 23.85 -25.55 -4.99
N PRO A 656 24.12 -24.63 -5.93
CA PRO A 656 23.46 -23.33 -5.95
C PRO A 656 21.96 -23.50 -6.27
N VAL A 657 21.12 -22.80 -5.53
CA VAL A 657 19.66 -22.79 -5.70
C VAL A 657 19.17 -21.35 -5.66
N ALA A 658 17.99 -21.10 -6.23
CA ALA A 658 17.34 -19.80 -6.14
C ALA A 658 16.76 -19.58 -4.74
N GLN A 659 16.85 -18.35 -4.26
CA GLN A 659 16.13 -17.84 -3.10
C GLN A 659 15.44 -16.55 -3.50
N PHE A 660 14.24 -16.30 -3.00
CA PHE A 660 13.45 -15.13 -3.37
C PHE A 660 13.53 -14.10 -2.26
N LEU A 661 13.97 -12.89 -2.59
CA LEU A 661 13.85 -11.72 -1.72
C LEU A 661 12.48 -11.10 -1.95
N THR A 662 11.64 -11.10 -0.92
CA THR A 662 10.27 -10.60 -0.93
C THR A 662 10.21 -9.11 -0.52
N PRO A 663 9.15 -8.36 -0.90
CA PRO A 663 8.95 -7.01 -0.38
C PRO A 663 8.90 -6.96 1.15
N ALA A 664 8.27 -7.96 1.78
CA ALA A 664 8.17 -8.06 3.23
C ALA A 664 9.53 -8.17 3.92
N GLU A 665 10.50 -8.88 3.32
CA GLU A 665 11.86 -8.92 3.83
C GLU A 665 12.59 -7.58 3.65
N VAL A 666 12.37 -6.89 2.53
CA VAL A 666 12.95 -5.55 2.26
C VAL A 666 12.45 -4.49 3.25
N GLU A 667 11.27 -4.65 3.86
CA GLU A 667 10.80 -3.77 4.96
C GLU A 667 11.78 -3.69 6.14
N ASN A 668 12.69 -4.67 6.28
CA ASN A 668 13.73 -4.66 7.31
C ASN A 668 14.91 -3.70 7.00
N GLY A 669 14.85 -2.99 5.87
CA GLY A 669 15.83 -2.00 5.46
C GLY A 669 15.60 -0.60 6.04
N ALA A 670 16.61 0.25 5.91
CA ALA A 670 16.62 1.66 6.25
C ALA A 670 17.63 2.38 5.33
N LEU A 671 17.10 3.09 4.33
CA LEU A 671 17.81 3.85 3.30
C LEU A 671 17.67 5.37 3.54
N ASP A 672 17.65 5.81 4.80
CA ASP A 672 17.37 7.21 5.20
C ASP A 672 18.35 8.24 4.60
N HIS A 673 19.52 7.79 4.14
CA HIS A 673 20.48 8.63 3.42
C HIS A 673 19.97 9.06 2.02
N GLY A 674 18.92 8.43 1.52
CA GLY A 674 18.19 8.86 0.32
C GLY A 674 18.85 8.49 -1.01
N PRO A 675 19.17 7.21 -1.26
CA PRO A 675 19.80 6.80 -2.52
C PRO A 675 18.83 6.85 -3.72
N LEU A 676 19.41 6.88 -4.92
CA LEU A 676 18.74 6.42 -6.13
C LEU A 676 18.87 4.89 -6.23
N VAL A 677 17.76 4.19 -6.47
CA VAL A 677 17.78 2.76 -6.80
C VAL A 677 17.42 2.56 -8.28
N PHE A 678 18.27 1.88 -9.03
CA PHE A 678 18.02 1.49 -10.41
C PHE A 678 17.88 -0.03 -10.49
N LEU A 679 16.71 -0.50 -10.92
CA LEU A 679 16.35 -1.92 -10.99
C LEU A 679 16.24 -2.37 -12.44
N ASN A 680 17.13 -3.25 -12.86
CA ASN A 680 16.99 -4.14 -14.02
C ASN A 680 16.59 -5.53 -13.51
N ALA A 681 15.36 -5.64 -13.04
CA ALA A 681 14.76 -6.90 -12.64
C ALA A 681 13.28 -6.87 -12.99
N CYS A 682 12.76 -8.00 -13.47
CA CYS A 682 11.39 -8.08 -13.98
C CYS A 682 10.56 -9.10 -13.24
N GLN A 683 9.24 -8.95 -13.27
CA GLN A 683 8.33 -10.02 -12.88
C GLN A 683 7.30 -10.28 -14.00
N VAL A 684 7.06 -11.55 -14.29
CA VAL A 684 5.81 -12.04 -14.87
C VAL A 684 5.19 -13.01 -13.86
N GLY A 685 3.88 -12.93 -13.70
CA GLY A 685 3.11 -14.08 -13.23
C GLY A 685 1.65 -14.08 -13.68
N SER A 686 1.22 -15.27 -14.07
CA SER A 686 -0.13 -15.86 -13.98
C SER A 686 -0.52 -16.00 -12.49
N ASP A 687 -1.74 -15.96 -11.97
CA ASP A 687 -3.08 -15.70 -12.45
C ASP A 687 -3.77 -14.69 -11.49
N GLU A 688 -5.04 -14.36 -11.69
CA GLU A 688 -5.84 -13.28 -11.07
C GLU A 688 -5.78 -13.16 -9.54
N ARG A 689 -5.23 -12.04 -9.04
CA ARG A 689 -5.75 -11.22 -7.93
C ARG A 689 -4.71 -10.16 -7.53
N VAL A 690 -5.00 -8.90 -7.85
CA VAL A 690 -4.19 -7.75 -7.43
C VAL A 690 -4.59 -7.38 -6.00
N LEU A 691 -3.81 -7.83 -5.03
CA LEU A 691 -3.68 -7.24 -3.70
C LEU A 691 -2.22 -7.49 -3.25
N GLY A 692 -1.31 -6.79 -3.91
CA GLY A 692 0.14 -6.94 -3.79
C GLY A 692 0.79 -6.34 -5.01
N ASP A 693 1.08 -5.05 -4.93
CA ASP A 693 1.41 -4.15 -6.03
C ASP A 693 2.78 -4.50 -6.70
N TYR A 694 3.01 -4.14 -7.97
CA TYR A 694 4.40 -4.02 -8.51
C TYR A 694 5.04 -2.71 -8.01
N ALA A 695 4.21 -1.77 -7.52
CA ALA A 695 4.67 -0.84 -6.52
C ALA A 695 5.12 -1.56 -5.24
N GLY A 696 4.96 -2.86 -5.05
CA GLY A 696 5.45 -3.60 -3.90
C GLY A 696 6.93 -3.35 -3.67
N PHE A 697 7.80 -3.66 -4.64
CA PHE A 697 9.24 -3.41 -4.48
C PHE A 697 9.60 -1.92 -4.55
N ALA A 698 9.13 -1.19 -5.56
CA ALA A 698 9.46 0.23 -5.70
C ALA A 698 8.93 1.08 -4.52
N SER A 699 7.66 0.89 -4.12
CA SER A 699 7.06 1.55 -2.94
C SER A 699 7.68 1.05 -1.64
N THR A 700 8.12 -0.21 -1.52
CA THR A 700 8.90 -0.64 -0.34
C THR A 700 10.24 0.06 -0.28
N LEU A 701 11.00 0.12 -1.38
CA LEU A 701 12.28 0.84 -1.44
C LEU A 701 12.11 2.34 -1.11
N LEU A 702 11.07 2.99 -1.65
CA LEU A 702 10.71 4.35 -1.27
C LEU A 702 10.37 4.42 0.22
N ARG A 703 9.56 3.50 0.74
CA ARG A 703 9.13 3.50 2.15
C ARG A 703 10.26 3.32 3.13
N ILE A 704 11.28 2.53 2.79
CA ILE A 704 12.45 2.38 3.63
C ILE A 704 13.47 3.50 3.46
N GLY A 705 13.31 4.47 2.53
CA GLY A 705 14.18 5.65 2.48
C GLY A 705 14.73 6.05 1.09
N ALA A 706 14.53 5.27 0.02
CA ALA A 706 15.02 5.63 -1.30
C ALA A 706 14.42 6.95 -1.83
N THR A 707 15.25 7.90 -2.25
CA THR A 707 14.78 9.18 -2.82
C THR A 707 14.19 9.01 -4.22
N ALA A 708 14.65 8.00 -4.96
CA ALA A 708 14.04 7.61 -6.22
C ALA A 708 14.28 6.15 -6.55
N VAL A 709 13.37 5.58 -7.34
CA VAL A 709 13.46 4.22 -7.88
C VAL A 709 13.16 4.26 -9.38
N VAL A 710 14.04 3.70 -10.20
CA VAL A 710 13.81 3.46 -11.64
C VAL A 710 13.66 1.97 -11.84
N ALA A 711 12.50 1.52 -12.33
CA ALA A 711 12.19 0.09 -12.43
C ALA A 711 11.27 -0.21 -13.64
N PRO A 712 11.42 -1.36 -14.31
CA PRO A 712 10.56 -1.77 -15.42
C PRO A 712 9.18 -2.21 -14.93
N LEU A 713 8.16 -2.10 -15.78
CA LEU A 713 6.78 -2.51 -15.52
C LEU A 713 6.50 -4.00 -15.73
N TRP A 714 7.30 -4.65 -16.57
CA TRP A 714 7.11 -6.02 -17.06
C TRP A 714 8.48 -6.61 -17.46
N ASN A 715 8.49 -7.83 -18.00
CA ASN A 715 9.72 -8.48 -18.47
C ASN A 715 10.52 -7.63 -19.47
N ILE A 716 11.83 -7.53 -19.26
CA ILE A 716 12.77 -6.84 -20.16
C ILE A 716 13.75 -7.82 -20.77
N ARG A 717 14.21 -7.51 -21.99
CA ARG A 717 15.26 -8.27 -22.67
C ARG A 717 16.61 -7.88 -22.07
N ASP A 718 17.40 -8.86 -21.64
CA ASP A 718 18.67 -8.67 -20.90
C ASP A 718 19.64 -7.72 -21.63
N ASP A 719 19.83 -7.93 -22.93
CA ASP A 719 20.68 -7.09 -23.80
C ASP A 719 20.17 -5.63 -23.91
N VAL A 720 18.86 -5.43 -24.04
CA VAL A 720 18.26 -4.08 -24.14
C VAL A 720 18.27 -3.39 -22.79
N ALA A 721 18.03 -4.11 -21.70
CA ALA A 721 18.11 -3.58 -20.34
C ALA A 721 19.51 -3.10 -20.00
N SER A 722 20.53 -3.88 -20.38
CA SER A 722 21.94 -3.48 -20.34
C SER A 722 22.19 -2.18 -21.12
N SER A 723 21.69 -2.10 -22.36
CA SER A 723 21.79 -0.87 -23.15
C SER A 723 21.09 0.33 -22.48
N VAL A 724 19.92 0.12 -21.87
CA VAL A 724 19.19 1.15 -21.12
C VAL A 724 19.99 1.64 -19.93
N ALA A 725 20.56 0.77 -19.10
CA ALA A 725 21.37 1.17 -17.95
C ALA A 725 22.59 1.99 -18.37
N ARG A 726 23.30 1.58 -19.43
CA ARG A 726 24.45 2.35 -19.95
C ARG A 726 24.03 3.74 -20.40
N ARG A 727 22.94 3.85 -21.19
CA ARG A 727 22.40 5.14 -21.65
C ARG A 727 21.92 5.99 -20.48
N PHE A 728 21.31 5.37 -19.47
CA PHE A 728 20.87 6.02 -18.24
C PHE A 728 22.03 6.68 -17.51
N TYR A 729 23.08 5.93 -17.18
CA TYR A 729 24.20 6.48 -16.44
C TYR A 729 25.06 7.44 -17.25
N ALA A 730 25.27 7.18 -18.55
CA ALA A 730 25.98 8.11 -19.42
C ALA A 730 25.28 9.49 -19.46
N ALA A 731 23.95 9.51 -19.47
CA ALA A 731 23.17 10.74 -19.53
C ALA A 731 22.97 11.41 -18.15
N THR A 732 23.00 10.66 -17.04
CA THR A 732 22.76 11.21 -15.69
C THR A 732 24.05 11.55 -14.92
N LEU A 733 25.18 10.91 -15.25
CA LEU A 733 26.48 11.16 -14.64
C LEU A 733 27.49 11.83 -15.60
N GLY A 734 27.11 12.01 -16.88
CA GLY A 734 27.94 12.68 -17.87
C GLY A 734 28.11 14.19 -17.66
N PRO A 735 28.95 14.86 -18.47
CA PRO A 735 29.23 16.29 -18.34
C PRO A 735 27.98 17.17 -18.53
N ASP A 736 27.06 16.74 -19.39
CA ASP A 736 25.78 17.40 -19.65
C ASP A 736 24.63 16.68 -18.93
N ALA A 737 24.86 16.29 -17.67
CA ALA A 737 23.93 15.48 -16.88
C ALA A 737 22.48 16.00 -16.93
N VAL A 738 21.55 15.16 -17.35
CA VAL A 738 20.11 15.48 -17.40
C VAL A 738 19.35 14.80 -16.26
N PRO A 739 18.12 15.25 -15.94
CA PRO A 739 17.30 14.58 -14.94
C PRO A 739 16.99 13.12 -15.29
N VAL A 740 16.81 12.29 -14.26
CA VAL A 740 16.57 10.83 -14.43
C VAL A 740 15.34 10.54 -15.30
N ALA A 741 14.25 11.30 -15.13
CA ALA A 741 13.02 11.11 -15.92
C ALA A 741 13.16 11.59 -17.37
N GLU A 742 14.08 12.53 -17.64
CA GLU A 742 14.37 12.98 -19.00
C GLU A 742 15.04 11.87 -19.82
N VAL A 743 15.89 11.05 -19.19
CA VAL A 743 16.53 9.93 -19.89
C VAL A 743 15.49 8.86 -20.26
N VAL A 744 14.61 8.51 -19.32
CA VAL A 744 13.52 7.56 -19.57
C VAL A 744 12.58 8.09 -20.65
N ARG A 745 12.28 9.40 -20.66
CA ARG A 745 11.51 10.04 -21.74
C ARG A 745 12.19 9.92 -23.09
N ALA A 746 13.48 10.24 -23.18
CA ALA A 746 14.26 10.14 -24.41
C ALA A 746 14.32 8.70 -24.94
N LEU A 747 14.40 7.70 -24.06
CA LEU A 747 14.31 6.28 -24.43
C LEU A 747 12.95 5.92 -25.05
N ARG A 748 11.85 6.43 -24.47
CA ARG A 748 10.49 6.22 -25.02
C ARG A 748 10.30 6.89 -26.38
N ALA A 749 10.90 8.05 -26.58
CA ALA A 749 10.80 8.80 -27.82
C ALA A 749 11.41 8.08 -29.02
N THR A 750 12.34 7.12 -28.82
CA THR A 750 12.87 6.30 -29.92
C THR A 750 11.94 5.17 -30.33
N TYR A 751 10.98 4.77 -29.49
CA TYR A 751 10.06 3.67 -29.77
C TYR A 751 8.83 4.18 -30.53
N THR A 752 8.94 4.25 -31.85
CA THR A 752 7.90 4.78 -32.75
C THR A 752 7.45 3.74 -33.78
N GLU A 753 6.27 3.96 -34.37
CA GLU A 753 5.73 3.05 -35.38
C GLU A 753 6.65 2.98 -36.61
N GLN A 754 7.16 4.13 -37.06
CA GLN A 754 8.08 4.21 -38.18
C GLN A 754 9.34 3.39 -37.92
N ALA A 755 9.91 3.52 -36.73
CA ALA A 755 11.18 2.88 -36.38
C ALA A 755 11.00 1.35 -36.27
N VAL A 756 9.88 0.89 -35.69
CA VAL A 756 9.52 -0.55 -35.65
C VAL A 756 9.31 -1.11 -37.06
N ARG A 757 8.62 -0.38 -37.95
CA ARG A 757 8.41 -0.79 -39.35
C ARG A 757 9.70 -0.85 -40.16
N ALA A 758 10.69 -0.03 -39.81
CA ALA A 758 12.01 -0.04 -40.44
C ALA A 758 12.86 -1.27 -40.05
N GLY A 759 12.42 -2.06 -39.05
CA GLY A 759 13.09 -3.29 -38.63
C GLY A 759 14.39 -3.04 -37.85
N ASP A 760 14.47 -1.94 -37.10
CA ASP A 760 15.63 -1.65 -36.26
C ASP A 760 15.78 -2.74 -35.16
N PRO A 761 16.89 -3.51 -35.15
CA PRO A 761 17.08 -4.62 -34.21
C PRO A 761 17.28 -4.16 -32.75
N GLU A 762 17.61 -2.89 -32.53
CA GLU A 762 17.77 -2.31 -31.19
C GLU A 762 16.44 -1.83 -30.59
N LEU A 763 15.35 -1.79 -31.37
CA LEU A 763 14.02 -1.41 -30.88
C LEU A 763 13.30 -2.57 -30.24
N HIS A 764 12.89 -2.34 -29.00
CA HIS A 764 12.19 -3.34 -28.22
C HIS A 764 11.29 -2.67 -27.17
N ALA A 765 10.19 -3.31 -26.79
CA ALA A 765 9.23 -2.78 -25.81
C ALA A 765 9.87 -2.49 -24.43
N THR A 766 11.04 -3.05 -24.14
CA THR A 766 11.86 -2.69 -22.98
C THR A 766 12.13 -1.19 -22.87
N LEU A 767 12.28 -0.48 -24.00
CA LEU A 767 12.54 0.97 -24.02
C LEU A 767 11.42 1.81 -23.39
N VAL A 768 10.20 1.27 -23.32
CA VAL A 768 9.05 1.97 -22.71
C VAL A 768 8.62 1.39 -21.37
N ALA A 769 9.27 0.33 -20.89
CA ALA A 769 8.89 -0.38 -19.67
C ALA A 769 9.19 0.39 -18.37
N TYR A 770 10.16 1.32 -18.36
CA TYR A 770 10.69 1.89 -17.13
C TYR A 770 9.84 3.01 -16.52
N GLN A 771 9.47 2.87 -15.26
CA GLN A 771 8.87 3.93 -14.44
C GLN A 771 9.93 4.63 -13.60
N VAL A 772 9.68 5.90 -13.31
CA VAL A 772 10.52 6.72 -12.42
C VAL A 772 9.69 7.13 -11.23
N PHE A 773 9.92 6.49 -10.09
CA PHE A 773 9.41 6.95 -8.82
C PHE A 773 10.37 7.98 -8.25
N GLY A 774 9.94 9.22 -8.11
CA GLY A 774 10.82 10.34 -7.77
C GLY A 774 10.38 11.67 -8.37
N HIS A 775 11.11 12.72 -8.01
CA HIS A 775 10.93 14.03 -8.62
C HIS A 775 11.28 13.97 -10.12
N PRO A 776 10.44 14.48 -11.06
CA PRO A 776 10.72 14.40 -12.51
C PRO A 776 11.99 15.16 -12.92
N ARG A 777 12.37 16.17 -12.14
CA ARG A 777 13.63 16.93 -12.32
C ARG A 777 14.80 16.41 -11.47
N LEU A 778 14.68 15.24 -10.83
CA LEU A 778 15.78 14.70 -10.01
C LEU A 778 17.06 14.54 -10.83
N ARG A 779 18.17 15.12 -10.35
CA ARG A 779 19.50 15.03 -10.95
C ARG A 779 20.48 14.28 -10.06
N LEU A 780 21.36 13.52 -10.68
CA LEU A 780 22.55 12.97 -10.01
C LEU A 780 23.66 13.99 -10.10
N ARG A 781 24.17 14.45 -8.95
CA ARG A 781 25.24 15.45 -8.88
C ARG A 781 26.52 14.76 -8.43
N PRO A 782 27.62 14.79 -9.21
CA PRO A 782 28.91 14.27 -8.75
C PRO A 782 29.30 14.96 -7.44
N GLY A 783 29.54 14.19 -6.39
CA GLY A 783 29.91 14.74 -5.09
C GLY A 783 31.38 15.15 -5.07
N GLY A 784 31.68 16.42 -5.28
CA GLY A 784 33.00 16.98 -4.99
C GLY A 784 33.33 16.92 -3.49
N ALA A 785 34.63 16.88 -3.14
CA ALA A 785 35.09 17.20 -1.80
C ALA A 785 34.65 18.63 -1.44
N PRO A 786 34.19 18.91 -0.21
CA PRO A 786 33.84 20.27 0.18
C PRO A 786 35.07 21.17 -0.01
N GLY A 787 34.90 22.23 -0.82
CA GLY A 787 35.92 23.28 -0.91
C GLY A 787 36.19 23.88 0.48
N PRO A 788 37.39 24.42 0.73
CA PRO A 788 37.72 25.05 2.00
C PRO A 788 36.87 26.32 2.17
N GLY A 789 35.68 26.17 2.74
CA GLY A 789 34.73 27.29 2.87
C GLY A 789 33.31 26.92 3.29
N ALA A 790 32.90 25.65 3.23
CA ALA A 790 31.59 25.24 3.76
C ALA A 790 31.72 24.76 5.21
N THR A 791 31.31 25.61 6.16
CA THR A 791 31.13 25.24 7.57
C THR A 791 30.07 24.14 7.68
N ALA A 792 30.40 23.07 8.42
CA ALA A 792 29.48 21.98 8.73
C ALA A 792 28.24 22.50 9.49
N PRO A 793 27.05 21.88 9.32
CA PRO A 793 25.93 22.14 10.20
C PRO A 793 26.23 21.56 11.59
N ASP A 794 25.93 22.32 12.62
CA ASP A 794 26.20 22.00 14.03
C ASP A 794 25.63 20.63 14.41
N GLY A 795 26.52 19.68 14.69
CA GLY A 795 26.19 18.43 15.33
C GLY A 795 26.09 18.63 16.84
N GLU A 796 24.90 18.42 17.39
CA GLU A 796 24.66 18.28 18.82
C GLU A 796 25.55 17.17 19.38
N ARG A 797 26.54 17.56 20.18
CA ARG A 797 27.37 16.65 20.97
C ARG A 797 26.52 16.09 22.11
N VAL A 798 26.16 14.82 22.04
CA VAL A 798 25.80 14.06 23.23
C VAL A 798 27.10 13.65 23.92
N GLU A 799 27.44 14.31 25.03
CA GLU A 799 28.53 13.89 25.90
C GLU A 799 28.10 12.73 26.81
N ARG A 800 28.83 11.61 26.62
CA ARG A 800 29.11 10.45 27.50
C ARG A 800 28.00 9.49 27.92
#